data_AF-A0A7R9ECN8-F1
#
_entry.id   AF-A0A7R9ECN8-F1
#
_cell.length_a   1.000
_cell.length_b   1.000
_cell.length_c   1.000
_cell.angle_alpha   90.00
_cell.angle_beta   90.00
_cell.angle_gamma   90.00
#
_symmetry.space_group_name_H-M   'P 1'
#
loop_
_entity.id
_entity.type
_entity.pdbx_description
1 polymer ?
#
loop_
_entity_poly.entity_id
_entity_poly.type
_entity_poly.pdbx_seq_one_letter_code
_entity_poly.pdbx_strand_id
1 'polypeptide(L)'
;MFASGDETDNASLFNVCNGLRSTRFRFAVRPNGLGIHFGELRREHETEFVMAWRRFASVNSAKVIGHTANVVMDNAKRNEKMVVIFGYSTEYGVLNAVQEFNFGTRQWRLVKTRGYPVTGSYGHSSSWDPLSRKIYVVGGYLSAEPAGHQLTNTLYSYDPASRTWRLLNPAPLALSQHSATFLSGGLMMVFGGRGAASHQCYLAEVLSYDVACDKWGYLPILRKPFQTDLARFGHSAVTSRGLLYIYGGFDGQMKADILKFTPGRCENVTTLGECLNSRLGVKCVWTTEQTCSTITDMPGDPTASAHGGNYLGEDHTVITPHELSIPTPTARSPYQPCNSLRCPGSAVVGLTTGYPNIRESSGPLNPSHEQLCSELQDCHSCTQTSYKCTWCGDKCTLGFCEGSNKANEANDHCEGKSTIKCSKWSNCKSCLAQEHCVWDQYGCQDIADGFKKETQACPAACSEHSTCTECTLEECMWCESKKRCVESIAEQLIFPYGECPIWTTDTSRCPRQNQEWCKVHLTCSNCTSDPACGWCDDSSGTGMGACLSGGYSLKTAANRGRCSNKRWSFTHCKICQCNGHSRCIEDTDTCEQCDHMTQGVHCEACAPGFYGNALNGGHCRPCDCATDGAGCHPLTGQCFCATKGVIGEQCDQCDTDNSFLNGTSTCYYDLQVNAPFVFNSSEGDEGQYERFSQINFVSTPMTDDLPMTFTITSTNNVKVNLTFKSVRVGKEFKIESFYVYLFDVSHPVDLEVSFMQHLQL
;
A
#
# COMPACT_ATOMS: atom_id res chain seq x y z
N MET A 1 -15.77 -17.76 -21.24
CA MET A 1 -15.93 -19.04 -20.53
C MET A 1 -17.01 -18.86 -19.50
N PHE A 2 -18.13 -19.57 -19.64
CA PHE A 2 -18.91 -20.06 -18.50
C PHE A 2 -19.53 -21.39 -18.93
N ALA A 3 -19.40 -22.34 -18.02
CA ALA A 3 -19.63 -23.75 -18.20
C ALA A 3 -21.11 -24.11 -18.28
N SER A 4 -21.33 -25.23 -18.96
CA SER A 4 -22.51 -26.07 -19.01
C SER A 4 -23.05 -26.45 -17.63
N GLY A 5 -24.38 -26.41 -17.49
CA GLY A 5 -25.14 -27.06 -16.44
C GLY A 5 -26.37 -27.72 -17.06
N ASP A 6 -26.55 -28.99 -16.71
CA ASP A 6 -27.54 -29.93 -17.20
C ASP A 6 -29.00 -29.47 -17.18
N GLU A 7 -29.75 -30.09 -18.09
CA GLU A 7 -31.20 -30.18 -18.13
C GLU A 7 -31.78 -30.62 -16.77
N THR A 8 -32.70 -29.84 -16.21
CA THR A 8 -33.90 -30.38 -15.57
C THR A 8 -35.03 -29.37 -15.70
N ASP A 9 -36.10 -29.82 -16.34
CA ASP A 9 -37.39 -29.16 -16.36
C ASP A 9 -37.87 -28.85 -14.94
N ASN A 10 -38.20 -27.59 -14.67
CA ASN A 10 -39.39 -27.25 -13.89
C ASN A 10 -39.73 -25.77 -14.06
N ALA A 11 -40.86 -25.55 -14.74
CA ALA A 11 -41.54 -24.29 -14.86
C ALA A 11 -41.79 -23.67 -13.47
N SER A 12 -41.34 -22.44 -13.26
CA SER A 12 -41.79 -21.58 -12.16
C SER A 12 -42.37 -20.29 -12.72
N LEU A 13 -43.67 -20.16 -12.45
CA LEU A 13 -44.56 -19.04 -12.76
C LEU A 13 -43.98 -17.68 -12.30
N PHE A 14 -43.89 -16.73 -13.22
CA PHE A 14 -43.87 -15.32 -12.86
C PHE A 14 -45.31 -14.80 -12.78
N ASN A 15 -45.74 -14.45 -11.57
CA ASN A 15 -46.95 -13.69 -11.30
C ASN A 15 -46.79 -12.29 -11.90
N VAL A 16 -47.57 -12.00 -12.94
CA VAL A 16 -47.76 -10.64 -13.46
C VAL A 16 -48.92 -10.02 -12.68
N CYS A 17 -48.62 -9.09 -11.78
CA CYS A 17 -49.63 -8.20 -11.21
C CYS A 17 -50.18 -7.28 -12.31
N ASN A 18 -51.51 -7.27 -12.40
CA ASN A 18 -52.33 -6.56 -13.36
C ASN A 18 -52.09 -5.04 -13.39
N GLY A 19 -52.00 -4.50 -14.61
CA GLY A 19 -51.99 -3.07 -14.92
C GLY A 19 -51.90 -2.81 -16.42
N LEU A 20 -52.92 -3.26 -17.17
CA LEU A 20 -53.02 -3.25 -18.64
C LEU A 20 -52.72 -1.90 -19.33
N ARG A 21 -52.00 -1.96 -20.46
CA ARG A 21 -52.62 -1.73 -21.79
C ARG A 21 -52.09 -2.75 -22.81
N SER A 22 -53.03 -3.35 -23.53
CA SER A 22 -52.91 -4.41 -24.52
C SER A 22 -51.80 -4.18 -25.56
N THR A 23 -50.80 -5.06 -25.61
CA THR A 23 -49.94 -5.25 -26.79
C THR A 23 -50.30 -6.60 -27.42
N ARG A 24 -50.88 -6.59 -28.63
CA ARG A 24 -51.13 -7.81 -29.41
C ARG A 24 -49.81 -8.28 -30.02
N PHE A 25 -49.33 -9.44 -29.61
CA PHE A 25 -48.26 -10.14 -30.33
C PHE A 25 -48.89 -11.03 -31.41
N ARG A 26 -48.49 -10.84 -32.68
CA ARG A 26 -48.74 -11.82 -33.75
C ARG A 26 -47.55 -12.75 -33.83
N PHE A 27 -47.76 -14.02 -33.49
CA PHE A 27 -46.81 -15.08 -33.80
C PHE A 27 -47.23 -15.73 -35.13
N ALA A 28 -46.34 -15.75 -36.11
CA ALA A 28 -46.49 -16.61 -37.27
C ALA A 28 -45.66 -17.87 -37.03
N VAL A 29 -46.32 -18.95 -36.63
CA VAL A 29 -45.72 -20.28 -36.63
C VAL A 29 -45.98 -20.89 -38.02
N ARG A 30 -44.92 -21.16 -38.78
CA ARG A 30 -45.00 -22.11 -39.89
C ARG A 30 -44.38 -23.44 -39.45
N PRO A 31 -44.99 -24.58 -39.79
CA PRO A 31 -44.46 -25.87 -39.42
C PRO A 31 -43.25 -26.19 -40.31
N ASN A 32 -42.16 -26.60 -39.65
CA ASN A 32 -40.94 -27.22 -40.16
C ASN A 32 -39.74 -26.28 -40.38
N GLY A 33 -38.79 -26.32 -39.44
CA GLY A 33 -37.38 -25.95 -39.66
C GLY A 33 -36.81 -24.98 -38.63
N LEU A 34 -35.90 -25.47 -37.78
CA LEU A 34 -35.12 -24.67 -36.83
C LEU A 34 -34.31 -23.56 -37.54
N GLY A 35 -34.43 -22.33 -37.05
CA GLY A 35 -33.53 -21.22 -37.39
C GLY A 35 -34.09 -19.86 -36.97
N ILE A 36 -33.66 -19.34 -35.80
CA ILE A 36 -33.91 -17.94 -35.44
C ILE A 36 -32.88 -17.08 -36.17
N HIS A 37 -33.24 -16.57 -37.36
CA HIS A 37 -32.48 -15.52 -38.02
C HIS A 37 -32.88 -14.16 -37.43
N PHE A 38 -31.94 -13.45 -36.82
CA PHE A 38 -32.09 -12.02 -36.53
C PHE A 38 -31.92 -11.24 -37.84
N GLY A 39 -33.02 -11.09 -38.59
CA GLY A 39 -33.10 -10.18 -39.73
C GLY A 39 -33.15 -8.73 -39.26
N GLU A 40 -32.29 -7.88 -39.83
CA GLU A 40 -32.34 -6.42 -39.70
C GLU A 40 -33.75 -5.89 -40.02
N LEU A 41 -34.45 -5.39 -38.99
CA LEU A 41 -35.61 -4.52 -39.18
C LEU A 41 -35.13 -3.09 -39.34
N ARG A 42 -35.06 -2.62 -40.60
CA ARG A 42 -34.96 -1.20 -40.92
C ARG A 42 -36.25 -0.48 -40.53
N ARG A 43 -36.10 0.44 -39.57
CA ARG A 43 -36.89 1.66 -39.26
C ARG A 43 -38.37 1.66 -39.62
N GLU A 44 -39.20 1.70 -38.58
CA GLU A 44 -40.33 2.64 -38.57
C GLU A 44 -40.15 3.62 -37.41
N HIS A 45 -40.38 4.89 -37.73
CA HIS A 45 -40.30 6.04 -36.85
C HIS A 45 -41.50 6.02 -35.88
N GLU A 46 -41.28 5.55 -34.66
CA GLU A 46 -42.06 6.02 -33.50
C GLU A 46 -41.05 6.45 -32.43
N THR A 47 -40.95 7.77 -32.27
CA THR A 47 -40.19 8.40 -31.19
C THR A 47 -40.92 8.16 -29.87
N GLU A 48 -40.76 6.97 -29.32
CA GLU A 48 -41.09 6.68 -27.93
C GLU A 48 -40.03 7.35 -27.05
N PHE A 49 -40.43 8.40 -26.34
CA PHE A 49 -39.62 9.07 -25.30
C PHE A 49 -39.47 8.16 -24.07
N VAL A 50 -38.82 7.01 -24.23
CA VAL A 50 -38.64 6.03 -23.17
C VAL A 50 -37.22 6.14 -22.64
N MET A 51 -37.08 6.37 -21.33
CA MET A 51 -35.81 6.22 -20.64
C MET A 51 -35.34 4.76 -20.81
N ALA A 52 -34.26 4.56 -21.55
CA ALA A 52 -33.73 3.24 -21.84
C ALA A 52 -32.22 3.22 -21.69
N TRP A 53 -31.71 2.23 -20.95
CA TRP A 53 -30.29 1.93 -20.90
C TRP A 53 -29.82 1.39 -22.25
N ARG A 54 -28.75 1.97 -22.79
CA ARG A 54 -28.13 1.51 -24.04
C ARG A 54 -26.65 1.26 -23.80
N ARG A 55 -26.17 0.09 -24.20
CA ARG A 55 -24.75 -0.26 -24.18
C ARG A 55 -24.12 0.07 -25.52
N PHE A 56 -23.09 0.92 -25.52
CA PHE A 56 -22.25 1.16 -26.70
C PHE A 56 -21.04 0.21 -26.71
N ALA A 57 -20.56 -0.15 -27.89
CA ALA A 57 -19.40 -1.01 -28.04
C ALA A 57 -18.14 -0.32 -27.50
N SER A 58 -17.31 -1.03 -26.73
CA SER A 58 -16.11 -0.52 -26.06
C SER A 58 -14.81 -0.87 -26.82
N VAL A 59 -14.84 -0.80 -28.14
CA VAL A 59 -13.68 -1.10 -28.99
C VAL A 59 -12.68 0.07 -28.88
N ASN A 60 -11.38 -0.23 -28.69
CA ASN A 60 -10.32 0.78 -28.51
C ASN A 60 -10.44 1.64 -27.23
N SER A 61 -10.99 1.07 -26.15
CA SER A 61 -11.00 1.68 -24.81
C SER A 61 -10.34 0.75 -23.78
N ALA A 62 -9.59 1.32 -22.85
CA ALA A 62 -9.09 0.64 -21.67
C ALA A 62 -10.21 0.53 -20.60
N LYS A 63 -10.27 -0.64 -19.94
CA LYS A 63 -11.21 -0.90 -18.84
C LYS A 63 -10.61 -0.31 -17.56
N VAL A 64 -11.26 0.70 -16.99
CA VAL A 64 -10.72 1.44 -15.84
C VAL A 64 -11.75 1.66 -14.75
N ILE A 65 -11.29 1.67 -13.50
CA ILE A 65 -12.03 2.05 -12.29
C ILE A 65 -11.30 3.18 -11.55
N GLY A 66 -12.00 3.95 -10.71
CA GLY A 66 -11.41 5.12 -10.04
C GLY A 66 -10.91 6.21 -11.01
N HIS A 67 -11.42 6.20 -12.25
CA HIS A 67 -11.18 7.23 -13.26
C HIS A 67 -12.14 8.41 -13.06
N THR A 68 -11.89 9.50 -13.76
CA THR A 68 -12.84 10.61 -13.87
C THR A 68 -13.29 10.81 -15.31
N ALA A 69 -14.51 11.32 -15.49
CA ALA A 69 -15.09 11.54 -16.82
C ALA A 69 -15.75 12.92 -16.89
N ASN A 70 -15.40 13.70 -17.91
CA ASN A 70 -15.96 15.03 -18.14
C ASN A 70 -16.58 15.12 -19.53
N VAL A 71 -17.78 15.67 -19.62
CA VAL A 71 -18.36 16.05 -20.91
C VAL A 71 -17.82 17.42 -21.27
N VAL A 72 -17.19 17.52 -22.44
CA VAL A 72 -16.65 18.77 -22.98
C VAL A 72 -17.31 19.11 -24.30
N MET A 73 -17.47 20.41 -24.57
CA MET A 73 -18.06 20.90 -25.80
C MET A 73 -16.99 21.46 -26.73
N ASP A 74 -16.97 20.98 -27.97
CA ASP A 74 -16.26 21.64 -29.06
C ASP A 74 -17.23 22.60 -29.77
N ASN A 75 -17.20 23.87 -29.37
CA ASN A 75 -18.08 24.92 -29.92
C ASN A 75 -17.85 25.14 -31.43
N ALA A 76 -16.66 24.83 -31.96
CA ALA A 76 -16.39 24.97 -33.39
C ALA A 76 -17.12 23.92 -34.23
N LYS A 77 -17.51 22.79 -33.63
CA LYS A 77 -18.14 21.65 -34.34
C LYS A 77 -19.49 21.20 -33.76
N ARG A 78 -19.99 21.86 -32.71
CA ARG A 78 -21.13 21.40 -31.89
C ARG A 78 -21.02 19.91 -31.53
N ASN A 79 -19.80 19.46 -31.26
CA ASN A 79 -19.51 18.06 -31.05
C ASN A 79 -19.21 17.83 -29.58
N GLU A 80 -20.14 17.18 -28.89
CA GLU A 80 -19.96 16.78 -27.51
C GLU A 80 -19.12 15.51 -27.47
N LYS A 81 -18.13 15.51 -26.58
CA LYS A 81 -17.36 14.31 -26.27
C LYS A 81 -17.20 14.15 -24.77
N MET A 82 -17.20 12.92 -24.32
CA MET A 82 -16.80 12.57 -22.97
C MET A 82 -15.30 12.25 -22.97
N VAL A 83 -14.55 12.90 -22.09
CA VAL A 83 -13.12 12.67 -21.88
C VAL A 83 -12.96 11.93 -20.55
N VAL A 84 -12.41 10.72 -20.61
CA VAL A 84 -12.09 9.87 -19.47
C VAL A 84 -10.60 9.96 -19.19
N ILE A 85 -10.24 10.29 -17.95
CA ILE A 85 -8.86 10.54 -17.51
C ILE A 85 -8.43 9.47 -16.52
N PHE A 86 -7.28 8.85 -16.81
CA PHE A 86 -6.54 7.92 -15.95
C PHE A 86 -7.40 6.77 -15.40
N GLY A 87 -7.15 6.35 -14.16
CA GLY A 87 -7.81 5.24 -13.49
C GLY A 87 -6.94 3.99 -13.39
N TYR A 88 -7.50 2.98 -12.73
CA TYR A 88 -6.87 1.69 -12.49
C TYR A 88 -7.47 0.61 -13.39
N SER A 89 -6.62 -0.19 -14.02
CA SER A 89 -6.98 -1.37 -14.81
C SER A 89 -6.43 -2.62 -14.13
N THR A 90 -7.24 -3.67 -14.02
CA THR A 90 -6.79 -4.96 -13.47
C THR A 90 -5.72 -5.64 -14.33
N GLU A 91 -5.58 -5.23 -15.59
CA GLU A 91 -4.63 -5.80 -16.55
C GLU A 91 -3.37 -4.95 -16.69
N TYR A 92 -3.50 -3.63 -16.51
CA TYR A 92 -2.44 -2.66 -16.81
C TYR A 92 -2.01 -1.84 -15.60
N GLY A 93 -2.60 -2.06 -14.42
CA GLY A 93 -2.36 -1.25 -13.22
C GLY A 93 -2.90 0.18 -13.37
N VAL A 94 -2.23 1.13 -12.72
CA VAL A 94 -2.56 2.56 -12.81
C VAL A 94 -2.18 3.11 -14.18
N LEU A 95 -3.15 3.73 -14.88
CA LEU A 95 -2.98 4.26 -16.22
C LEU A 95 -2.84 5.78 -16.22
N ASN A 96 -1.98 6.30 -17.09
CA ASN A 96 -1.88 7.73 -17.43
C ASN A 96 -2.60 8.08 -18.75
N ALA A 97 -3.41 7.15 -19.26
CA ALA A 97 -4.07 7.29 -20.55
C ALA A 97 -5.29 8.24 -20.51
N VAL A 98 -5.56 8.88 -21.66
CA VAL A 98 -6.79 9.65 -21.89
C VAL A 98 -7.61 8.95 -22.96
N GLN A 99 -8.91 8.81 -22.70
CA GLN A 99 -9.86 8.17 -23.62
C GLN A 99 -10.97 9.15 -23.95
N GLU A 100 -11.38 9.19 -25.22
CA GLU A 100 -12.47 10.04 -25.68
C GLU A 100 -13.61 9.17 -26.22
N PHE A 101 -14.83 9.42 -25.76
CA PHE A 101 -16.05 8.90 -26.37
C PHE A 101 -16.78 10.03 -27.07
N ASN A 102 -16.95 9.90 -28.37
CA ASN A 102 -17.67 10.89 -29.15
C ASN A 102 -19.16 10.52 -29.23
N PHE A 103 -20.05 11.39 -28.76
CA PHE A 103 -21.48 11.09 -28.71
C PHE A 103 -22.15 11.00 -30.09
N GLY A 104 -21.66 11.77 -31.07
CA GLY A 104 -22.17 11.77 -32.44
C GLY A 104 -21.87 10.47 -33.19
N THR A 105 -20.61 10.05 -33.19
CA THR A 105 -20.14 8.82 -33.86
C THR A 105 -20.32 7.56 -33.01
N ARG A 106 -20.50 7.70 -31.68
CA ARG A 106 -20.60 6.62 -30.69
C ARG A 106 -19.36 5.72 -30.68
N GLN A 107 -18.20 6.31 -30.90
CA GLN A 107 -16.93 5.60 -30.94
C GLN A 107 -16.01 6.03 -29.80
N TRP A 108 -15.29 5.05 -29.27
CA TRP A 108 -14.19 5.26 -28.33
C TRP A 108 -12.87 5.44 -29.07
N ARG A 109 -11.99 6.23 -28.47
CA ARG A 109 -10.62 6.39 -28.93
C ARG A 109 -9.68 6.64 -27.76
N LEU A 110 -8.62 5.85 -27.67
CA LEU A 110 -7.44 6.17 -26.87
C LEU A 110 -6.65 7.29 -27.58
N VAL A 111 -6.39 8.40 -26.89
CA VAL A 111 -5.70 9.55 -27.52
C VAL A 111 -4.25 9.67 -27.10
N LYS A 112 -3.37 9.95 -28.07
CA LYS A 112 -1.99 10.36 -27.79
C LYS A 112 -1.99 11.81 -27.32
N THR A 113 -1.37 12.06 -26.18
CA THR A 113 -1.25 13.38 -25.56
C THR A 113 0.15 13.97 -25.78
N ARG A 114 0.28 15.28 -25.59
CA ARG A 114 1.53 16.05 -25.70
C ARG A 114 1.68 16.97 -24.49
N GLY A 115 2.77 17.72 -24.42
CA GLY A 115 3.05 18.63 -23.31
C GLY A 115 3.69 17.90 -22.14
N TYR A 116 3.28 18.24 -20.91
CA TYR A 116 3.87 17.66 -19.70
C TYR A 116 3.67 16.13 -19.64
N PRO A 117 4.73 15.35 -19.35
CA PRO A 117 4.63 13.89 -19.23
C PRO A 117 3.96 13.51 -17.90
N VAL A 118 2.64 13.37 -17.92
CA VAL A 118 1.84 13.07 -16.73
C VAL A 118 2.05 11.64 -16.21
N THR A 119 2.12 11.53 -14.88
CA THR A 119 2.06 10.25 -14.16
C THR A 119 0.61 9.89 -13.90
N GLY A 120 0.25 8.62 -14.10
CA GLY A 120 -1.12 8.15 -13.97
C GLY A 120 -1.57 8.09 -12.51
N SER A 121 -2.87 8.30 -12.27
CA SER A 121 -3.45 8.19 -10.93
C SER A 121 -4.88 7.65 -10.95
N TYR A 122 -5.35 7.14 -9.82
CA TYR A 122 -6.75 6.78 -9.60
C TYR A 122 -7.29 7.43 -8.32
N GLY A 123 -8.62 7.53 -8.22
CA GLY A 123 -9.28 8.21 -7.11
C GLY A 123 -8.98 9.72 -7.05
N HIS A 124 -8.52 10.30 -8.17
CA HIS A 124 -8.38 11.74 -8.35
C HIS A 124 -9.75 12.35 -8.63
N SER A 125 -9.85 13.68 -8.52
CA SER A 125 -10.98 14.42 -9.09
C SER A 125 -10.56 15.15 -10.35
N SER A 126 -11.50 15.32 -11.27
CA SER A 126 -11.31 16.24 -12.38
C SER A 126 -12.59 16.99 -12.72
N SER A 127 -12.42 18.20 -13.26
CA SER A 127 -13.55 19.05 -13.62
C SER A 127 -13.23 19.89 -14.84
N TRP A 128 -14.21 19.98 -15.75
CA TRP A 128 -14.21 20.90 -16.87
C TRP A 128 -14.49 22.33 -16.41
N ASP A 129 -13.57 23.25 -16.71
CA ASP A 129 -13.78 24.68 -16.55
C ASP A 129 -14.36 25.26 -17.86
N PRO A 130 -15.61 25.74 -17.87
CA PRO A 130 -16.20 26.34 -19.06
C PRO A 130 -15.52 27.64 -19.49
N LEU A 131 -14.81 28.32 -18.58
CA LEU A 131 -14.10 29.56 -18.88
C LEU A 131 -12.82 29.27 -19.67
N SER A 132 -11.87 28.54 -19.08
CA SER A 132 -10.60 28.19 -19.75
C SER A 132 -10.70 27.08 -20.78
N ARG A 133 -11.83 26.38 -20.85
CA ARG A 133 -12.06 25.22 -21.73
C ARG A 133 -11.00 24.14 -21.54
N LYS A 134 -10.61 23.90 -20.29
CA LYS A 134 -9.65 22.87 -19.88
C LYS A 134 -10.25 22.00 -18.79
N ILE A 135 -9.72 20.78 -18.68
CA ILE A 135 -10.02 19.88 -17.57
C ILE A 135 -8.89 20.01 -16.55
N TYR A 136 -9.24 20.25 -15.29
CA TYR A 136 -8.30 20.29 -14.17
C TYR A 136 -8.35 18.96 -13.45
N VAL A 137 -7.20 18.36 -13.15
CA VAL A 137 -7.07 17.04 -12.53
C VAL A 137 -6.22 17.17 -11.27
N VAL A 138 -6.79 16.84 -10.11
CA VAL A 138 -6.15 17.05 -8.82
C VAL A 138 -6.10 15.77 -7.99
N GLY A 139 -4.92 15.54 -7.41
CA GLY A 139 -4.68 14.49 -6.41
C GLY A 139 -4.83 13.06 -6.94
N GLY A 140 -5.23 12.17 -6.05
CA GLY A 140 -5.34 10.73 -6.28
C GLY A 140 -4.16 9.93 -5.73
N TYR A 141 -4.12 8.66 -6.09
CA TYR A 141 -3.05 7.74 -5.77
C TYR A 141 -2.15 7.53 -6.99
N LEU A 142 -0.85 7.74 -6.80
CA LEU A 142 0.16 7.32 -7.75
C LEU A 142 0.54 5.86 -7.47
N SER A 143 1.01 5.18 -8.51
CA SER A 143 1.77 3.94 -8.35
C SER A 143 3.23 4.35 -8.08
N ALA A 144 3.76 3.96 -6.92
CA ALA A 144 5.16 4.16 -6.54
C ALA A 144 5.68 2.84 -5.96
N GLU A 145 6.57 2.17 -6.68
CA GLU A 145 7.33 1.01 -6.18
C GLU A 145 8.74 1.49 -5.77
N PRO A 146 9.36 0.91 -4.71
CA PRO A 146 8.94 -0.26 -3.92
C PRO A 146 8.15 0.08 -2.64
N ALA A 147 7.77 1.34 -2.41
CA ALA A 147 7.29 1.83 -1.11
C ALA A 147 5.75 1.89 -0.93
N GLY A 148 4.98 1.29 -1.83
CA GLY A 148 3.52 1.37 -1.81
C GLY A 148 2.97 2.76 -2.17
N HIS A 149 1.65 2.92 -2.04
CA HIS A 149 0.91 4.06 -2.61
C HIS A 149 1.28 5.41 -2.02
N GLN A 150 1.64 6.32 -2.92
CA GLN A 150 1.81 7.72 -2.57
C GLN A 150 0.57 8.51 -2.97
N LEU A 151 -0.07 9.14 -1.98
CA LEU A 151 -1.02 10.21 -2.23
C LEU A 151 -0.27 11.36 -2.90
N THR A 152 -0.85 11.91 -3.96
CA THR A 152 -0.30 13.10 -4.61
C THR A 152 -1.12 14.34 -4.32
N ASN A 153 -0.44 15.49 -4.29
CA ASN A 153 -1.04 16.82 -4.29
C ASN A 153 -0.91 17.51 -5.67
N THR A 154 -0.44 16.79 -6.70
CA THR A 154 -0.23 17.36 -8.03
C THR A 154 -1.54 17.85 -8.65
N LEU A 155 -1.46 18.99 -9.36
CA LEU A 155 -2.51 19.54 -10.17
C LEU A 155 -2.06 19.59 -11.64
N TYR A 156 -2.87 19.04 -12.53
CA TYR A 156 -2.68 19.16 -13.97
C TYR A 156 -3.81 19.95 -14.61
N SER A 157 -3.51 20.62 -15.72
CA SER A 157 -4.54 21.01 -16.69
C SER A 157 -4.36 20.23 -17.99
N TYR A 158 -5.49 19.82 -18.57
CA TYR A 158 -5.59 19.16 -19.85
C TYR A 158 -6.44 20.00 -20.79
N ASP A 159 -5.90 20.35 -21.96
CA ASP A 159 -6.65 20.96 -23.04
C ASP A 159 -7.18 19.86 -23.99
N PRO A 160 -8.50 19.62 -24.04
CA PRO A 160 -9.06 18.59 -24.93
C PRO A 160 -9.01 18.93 -26.41
N ALA A 161 -8.81 20.20 -26.80
CA ALA A 161 -8.73 20.60 -28.20
C ALA A 161 -7.35 20.24 -28.78
N SER A 162 -6.29 20.64 -28.08
CA SER A 162 -4.89 20.35 -28.49
C SER A 162 -4.35 19.02 -27.95
N ARG A 163 -5.03 18.40 -26.96
CA ARG A 163 -4.63 17.19 -26.22
C ARG A 163 -3.29 17.38 -25.49
N THR A 164 -3.11 18.58 -24.94
CA THR A 164 -1.88 18.99 -24.26
C THR A 164 -2.08 19.01 -22.74
N TRP A 165 -1.08 18.51 -22.02
CA TRP A 165 -1.00 18.58 -20.57
C TRP A 165 -0.07 19.70 -20.12
N ARG A 166 -0.39 20.31 -18.98
CA ARG A 166 0.47 21.27 -18.29
C ARG A 166 0.43 21.01 -16.78
N LEU A 167 1.60 21.03 -16.15
CA LEU A 167 1.73 20.98 -14.69
C LEU A 167 1.45 22.35 -14.07
N LEU A 168 0.68 22.38 -13.00
CA LEU A 168 0.24 23.58 -12.28
C LEU A 168 0.71 23.55 -10.83
N ASN A 169 0.54 24.66 -10.08
CA ASN A 169 0.94 24.72 -8.68
C ASN A 169 0.28 23.59 -7.87
N PRO A 170 1.06 22.85 -7.07
CA PRO A 170 0.54 21.72 -6.32
C PRO A 170 -0.44 22.18 -5.24
N ALA A 171 -1.41 21.33 -4.93
CA ALA A 171 -2.33 21.56 -3.83
C ALA A 171 -1.57 21.59 -2.49
N PRO A 172 -2.06 22.35 -1.49
CA PRO A 172 -1.44 22.37 -0.17
C PRO A 172 -1.46 21.03 0.57
N LEU A 173 -2.33 20.10 0.15
CA LEU A 173 -2.54 18.79 0.76
C LEU A 173 -2.51 17.72 -0.34
N ALA A 174 -1.95 16.55 -0.02
CA ALA A 174 -2.08 15.36 -0.85
C ALA A 174 -3.38 14.64 -0.47
N LEU A 175 -4.24 14.38 -1.46
CA LEU A 175 -5.58 13.86 -1.19
C LEU A 175 -6.15 13.00 -2.32
N SER A 176 -7.05 12.09 -1.97
CA SER A 176 -7.80 11.22 -2.91
C SER A 176 -9.26 11.09 -2.50
N GLN A 177 -10.12 10.60 -3.40
CA GLN A 177 -11.55 10.37 -3.17
C GLN A 177 -12.29 11.61 -2.63
N HIS A 178 -11.80 12.79 -2.99
CA HIS A 178 -12.42 14.09 -2.76
C HIS A 178 -13.31 14.46 -3.94
N SER A 179 -14.00 15.59 -3.83
CA SER A 179 -14.66 16.22 -4.98
C SER A 179 -13.95 17.50 -5.38
N ALA A 180 -13.72 17.70 -6.67
CA ALA A 180 -13.39 18.99 -7.26
C ALA A 180 -14.57 19.45 -8.14
N THR A 181 -14.87 20.74 -8.16
CA THR A 181 -15.98 21.28 -8.95
C THR A 181 -15.82 22.76 -9.26
N PHE A 182 -16.40 23.21 -10.37
CA PHE A 182 -16.59 24.63 -10.68
C PHE A 182 -18.06 25.01 -10.43
N LEU A 183 -18.30 26.04 -9.61
CA LEU A 183 -19.63 26.66 -9.44
C LEU A 183 -19.89 27.70 -10.52
N SER A 184 -18.88 28.51 -10.79
CA SER A 184 -18.70 29.33 -11.97
C SER A 184 -17.30 29.10 -12.52
N GLY A 185 -17.08 29.46 -13.79
CA GLY A 185 -15.77 29.28 -14.40
C GLY A 185 -14.67 30.09 -13.70
N GLY A 186 -13.45 29.56 -13.69
CA GLY A 186 -12.26 30.26 -13.18
C GLY A 186 -11.90 30.06 -11.69
N LEU A 187 -12.80 29.56 -10.84
CA LEU A 187 -12.47 29.16 -9.46
C LEU A 187 -12.94 27.73 -9.17
N MET A 188 -11.98 26.82 -9.03
CA MET A 188 -12.27 25.43 -8.66
C MET A 188 -12.40 25.32 -7.14
N MET A 189 -13.39 24.58 -6.67
CA MET A 189 -13.54 24.21 -5.27
C MET A 189 -13.20 22.73 -5.08
N VAL A 190 -12.44 22.41 -4.05
CA VAL A 190 -12.08 21.05 -3.65
C VAL A 190 -12.53 20.81 -2.22
N PHE A 191 -13.24 19.71 -1.97
CA PHE A 191 -13.79 19.38 -0.66
C PHE A 191 -13.48 17.95 -0.22
N GLY A 192 -13.06 17.84 1.05
CA GLY A 192 -12.89 16.59 1.77
C GLY A 192 -11.86 15.66 1.15
N GLY A 193 -12.11 14.36 1.22
CA GLY A 193 -11.21 13.31 0.73
C GLY A 193 -10.37 12.66 1.81
N ARG A 194 -9.49 11.76 1.39
CA ARG A 194 -8.55 11.04 2.25
C ARG A 194 -7.18 11.71 2.20
N GLY A 195 -6.61 12.03 3.37
CA GLY A 195 -5.30 12.67 3.51
C GLY A 195 -4.20 11.74 4.02
N ALA A 196 -2.97 12.24 4.14
CA ALA A 196 -1.79 11.47 4.56
C ALA A 196 -1.57 11.39 6.09
N ALA A 197 -2.44 12.00 6.93
CA ALA A 197 -2.21 12.12 8.37
C ALA A 197 -2.51 10.82 9.15
N SER A 198 -1.67 10.51 10.14
CA SER A 198 -1.65 9.23 10.89
C SER A 198 -2.78 9.01 11.91
N HIS A 199 -3.57 10.03 12.25
CA HIS A 199 -4.60 9.93 13.30
C HIS A 199 -6.05 10.17 12.84
N GLN A 200 -6.27 10.90 11.73
CA GLN A 200 -7.57 11.03 11.06
C GLN A 200 -7.34 10.99 9.55
N CYS A 201 -7.83 9.93 8.91
CA CYS A 201 -7.61 9.67 7.48
C CYS A 201 -8.56 10.46 6.55
N TYR A 202 -9.49 11.25 7.08
CA TYR A 202 -10.54 11.93 6.31
C TYR A 202 -10.53 13.43 6.57
N LEU A 203 -10.70 14.21 5.50
CA LEU A 203 -10.52 15.66 5.46
C LEU A 203 -11.87 16.37 5.49
N ALA A 204 -11.92 17.55 6.13
CA ALA A 204 -13.06 18.48 6.13
C ALA A 204 -12.77 19.77 5.35
N GLU A 205 -11.53 19.93 4.89
CA GLU A 205 -11.00 21.13 4.29
C GLU A 205 -11.74 21.46 3.00
N VAL A 206 -11.96 22.77 2.81
CA VAL A 206 -12.44 23.33 1.55
C VAL A 206 -11.30 24.15 0.97
N LEU A 207 -10.73 23.67 -0.13
CA LEU A 207 -9.71 24.39 -0.89
C LEU A 207 -10.37 25.09 -2.08
N SER A 208 -9.79 26.21 -2.48
CA SER A 208 -10.12 26.92 -3.70
C SER A 208 -8.87 27.07 -4.55
N TYR A 209 -9.00 26.87 -5.85
CA TYR A 209 -7.93 27.05 -6.81
C TYR A 209 -8.34 28.08 -7.86
N ASP A 210 -7.61 29.18 -7.88
CA ASP A 210 -7.77 30.28 -8.82
C ASP A 210 -7.06 29.95 -10.12
N VAL A 211 -7.83 29.67 -11.17
CA VAL A 211 -7.31 29.21 -12.45
C VAL A 211 -6.43 30.25 -13.13
N ALA A 212 -6.82 31.53 -13.05
CA ALA A 212 -6.10 32.61 -13.71
C ALA A 212 -4.77 32.93 -13.01
N CYS A 213 -4.76 32.85 -11.68
CA CYS A 213 -3.58 33.15 -10.88
C CYS A 213 -2.69 31.93 -10.61
N ASP A 214 -3.13 30.72 -10.98
CA ASP A 214 -2.50 29.46 -10.58
C ASP A 214 -2.23 29.42 -9.07
N LYS A 215 -3.25 29.73 -8.25
CA LYS A 215 -3.05 29.93 -6.81
C LYS A 215 -4.11 29.24 -5.98
N TRP A 216 -3.65 28.45 -5.02
CA TRP A 216 -4.49 27.84 -3.99
C TRP A 216 -4.82 28.81 -2.87
N GLY A 217 -6.00 28.65 -2.28
CA GLY A 217 -6.44 29.34 -1.08
C GLY A 217 -7.38 28.48 -0.25
N TYR A 218 -7.34 28.64 1.06
CA TYR A 218 -8.27 27.98 1.97
C TYR A 218 -9.57 28.77 2.08
N LEU A 219 -10.70 28.07 2.05
CA LEU A 219 -12.01 28.64 2.33
C LEU A 219 -12.35 28.42 3.80
N PRO A 220 -12.38 29.48 4.65
CA PRO A 220 -12.72 29.30 6.05
C PRO A 220 -14.18 28.86 6.18
N ILE A 221 -14.42 27.70 6.79
CA ILE A 221 -15.77 27.23 7.10
C ILE A 221 -16.27 27.96 8.34
N LEU A 222 -16.84 29.15 8.11
CA LEU A 222 -17.38 30.02 9.14
C LEU A 222 -18.78 29.52 9.57
N ARG A 223 -18.88 28.55 10.50
CA ARG A 223 -20.02 28.39 11.46
C ARG A 223 -19.85 27.18 12.40
N LYS A 224 -19.94 27.44 13.71
CA LYS A 224 -19.56 26.52 14.80
C LYS A 224 -20.62 25.57 15.39
N PRO A 225 -21.74 25.20 14.71
CA PRO A 225 -22.33 23.90 14.97
C PRO A 225 -21.95 22.85 13.90
N PHE A 226 -21.38 23.25 12.76
CA PHE A 226 -21.17 22.35 11.61
C PHE A 226 -19.80 21.66 11.57
N GLN A 227 -18.80 22.10 12.33
CA GLN A 227 -17.42 21.62 12.15
C GLN A 227 -17.19 20.14 12.51
N THR A 228 -18.02 19.52 13.35
CA THR A 228 -17.76 18.17 13.86
C THR A 228 -18.17 17.04 12.92
N ASP A 229 -18.93 17.31 11.85
CA ASP A 229 -19.49 16.27 10.97
C ASP A 229 -19.23 16.50 9.46
N LEU A 230 -18.26 17.35 9.11
CA LEU A 230 -17.96 17.64 7.70
C LEU A 230 -16.96 16.67 7.09
N ALA A 231 -16.03 16.17 7.89
CA ALA A 231 -14.89 15.41 7.41
C ALA A 231 -15.37 14.10 6.76
N ARG A 232 -15.01 13.85 5.50
CA ARG A 232 -15.49 12.68 4.74
C ARG A 232 -14.74 12.48 3.43
N PHE A 233 -14.70 11.26 2.94
CA PHE A 233 -14.27 10.92 1.57
C PHE A 233 -15.30 10.05 0.86
N GLY A 234 -15.13 9.84 -0.45
CA GLY A 234 -16.00 8.96 -1.24
C GLY A 234 -17.44 9.47 -1.40
N HIS A 235 -17.67 10.76 -1.14
CA HIS A 235 -18.96 11.42 -1.34
C HIS A 235 -19.18 11.79 -2.81
N SER A 236 -20.42 12.10 -3.17
CA SER A 236 -20.76 12.65 -4.49
C SER A 236 -20.99 14.15 -4.41
N ALA A 237 -20.44 14.92 -5.35
CA ALA A 237 -20.68 16.35 -5.47
C ALA A 237 -21.38 16.69 -6.78
N VAL A 238 -22.38 17.57 -6.72
CA VAL A 238 -23.13 18.04 -7.90
C VAL A 238 -23.36 19.54 -7.77
N THR A 239 -23.13 20.26 -8.87
CA THR A 239 -23.51 21.66 -8.99
C THR A 239 -24.86 21.81 -9.68
N SER A 240 -25.73 22.65 -9.14
CA SER A 240 -27.03 22.94 -9.71
C SER A 240 -27.47 24.34 -9.37
N ARG A 241 -27.83 25.13 -10.39
CA ARG A 241 -28.28 26.53 -10.25
C ARG A 241 -27.32 27.39 -9.40
N GLY A 242 -26.01 27.25 -9.63
CA GLY A 242 -24.98 28.01 -8.91
C GLY A 242 -24.77 27.60 -7.45
N LEU A 243 -25.26 26.43 -7.04
CA LEU A 243 -25.09 25.87 -5.70
C LEU A 243 -24.33 24.55 -5.79
N LEU A 244 -23.58 24.22 -4.75
CA LEU A 244 -22.87 22.95 -4.63
C LEU A 244 -23.59 22.08 -3.59
N TYR A 245 -23.91 20.86 -3.99
CA TYR A 245 -24.49 19.84 -3.13
C TYR A 245 -23.50 18.68 -2.99
N ILE A 246 -23.24 18.27 -1.76
CA ILE A 246 -22.43 17.09 -1.43
C ILE A 246 -23.34 16.09 -0.73
N TYR A 247 -23.38 14.85 -1.23
CA TYR A 247 -24.20 13.79 -0.66
C TYR A 247 -23.34 12.62 -0.18
N GLY A 248 -23.66 12.15 1.02
CA GLY A 248 -23.07 10.96 1.61
C GLY A 248 -21.57 11.09 1.90
N GLY A 249 -20.84 9.99 1.74
CA GLY A 249 -19.42 9.86 2.08
C GLY A 249 -19.20 9.00 3.33
N PHE A 250 -17.94 8.86 3.73
CA PHE A 250 -17.52 8.02 4.85
C PHE A 250 -16.44 8.71 5.70
N ASP A 251 -16.56 8.57 7.02
CA ASP A 251 -15.62 9.07 8.05
C ASP A 251 -15.35 8.01 9.14
N GLY A 252 -15.66 6.75 8.86
CA GLY A 252 -15.86 5.70 9.87
C GLY A 252 -17.32 5.25 9.92
N GLN A 253 -18.26 6.10 9.51
CA GLN A 253 -19.66 5.76 9.30
C GLN A 253 -20.13 6.21 7.92
N MET A 254 -21.01 5.42 7.29
CA MET A 254 -21.67 5.82 6.05
C MET A 254 -22.60 6.99 6.33
N LYS A 255 -22.42 8.08 5.59
CA LYS A 255 -23.25 9.28 5.68
C LYS A 255 -24.39 9.22 4.66
N ALA A 256 -25.53 9.79 5.02
CA ALA A 256 -26.71 9.94 4.16
C ALA A 256 -27.25 11.37 4.14
N ASP A 257 -26.50 12.31 4.71
CA ASP A 257 -26.81 13.74 4.73
C ASP A 257 -26.47 14.42 3.39
N ILE A 258 -27.01 15.63 3.22
CA ILE A 258 -26.71 16.52 2.10
C ILE A 258 -26.13 17.81 2.67
N LEU A 259 -24.90 18.13 2.30
CA LEU A 259 -24.30 19.43 2.55
C LEU A 259 -24.58 20.35 1.36
N LYS A 260 -25.01 21.58 1.64
CA LYS A 260 -25.23 22.61 0.63
C LYS A 260 -24.25 23.76 0.86
N PHE A 261 -23.43 24.05 -0.14
CA PHE A 261 -22.62 25.25 -0.19
C PHE A 261 -23.26 26.29 -1.11
N THR A 262 -23.37 27.52 -0.60
CA THR A 262 -23.91 28.68 -1.34
C THR A 262 -22.77 29.67 -1.51
N PRO A 263 -22.35 29.99 -2.75
CA PRO A 263 -21.29 30.97 -2.96
C PRO A 263 -21.74 32.36 -2.54
N GLY A 264 -20.77 33.21 -2.18
CA GLY A 264 -20.98 34.64 -2.02
C GLY A 264 -21.16 35.35 -3.36
N ARG A 265 -21.44 36.65 -3.28
CA ARG A 265 -21.69 37.52 -4.44
C ARG A 265 -20.56 38.53 -4.57
N CYS A 266 -20.00 38.67 -5.76
CA CYS A 266 -18.90 39.60 -6.02
C CYS A 266 -19.35 41.05 -5.79
N GLU A 267 -20.62 41.36 -6.09
CA GLU A 267 -21.20 42.70 -5.97
C GLU A 267 -21.25 43.19 -4.51
N ASN A 268 -21.16 42.28 -3.54
CA ASN A 268 -21.10 42.64 -2.12
C ASN A 268 -19.70 43.12 -1.68
N VAL A 269 -18.68 42.99 -2.54
CA VAL A 269 -17.31 43.38 -2.25
C VAL A 269 -17.03 44.74 -2.87
N THR A 270 -16.73 45.73 -2.04
CA THR A 270 -16.65 47.13 -2.46
C THR A 270 -15.21 47.65 -2.60
N THR A 271 -14.21 46.83 -2.32
CA THR A 271 -12.80 47.23 -2.40
C THR A 271 -12.05 46.39 -3.43
N LEU A 272 -11.13 47.02 -4.16
CA LEU A 272 -10.29 46.36 -5.17
C LEU A 272 -9.53 45.16 -4.58
N GLY A 273 -8.87 45.38 -3.44
CA GLY A 273 -8.03 44.35 -2.80
C GLY A 273 -8.84 43.14 -2.35
N GLU A 274 -10.01 43.34 -1.76
CA GLU A 274 -10.88 42.23 -1.35
C GLU A 274 -11.49 41.55 -2.57
N CYS A 275 -11.87 42.28 -3.62
CA CYS A 275 -12.47 41.70 -4.82
C CYS A 275 -11.52 40.70 -5.50
N LEU A 276 -10.27 41.12 -5.73
CA LEU A 276 -9.27 40.29 -6.41
C LEU A 276 -8.82 39.08 -5.57
N ASN A 277 -8.79 39.24 -4.24
CA ASN A 277 -8.42 38.17 -3.31
C ASN A 277 -9.61 37.37 -2.78
N SER A 278 -10.83 37.73 -3.17
CA SER A 278 -12.03 37.06 -2.70
C SER A 278 -12.00 35.58 -3.07
N ARG A 279 -12.42 34.74 -2.13
CA ARG A 279 -12.62 33.31 -2.31
C ARG A 279 -14.03 33.05 -1.81
N LEU A 280 -15.02 33.40 -2.61
CA LEU A 280 -16.44 33.29 -2.25
C LEU A 280 -17.11 32.10 -2.91
N GLY A 281 -16.34 31.14 -3.42
CA GLY A 281 -16.83 30.03 -4.25
C GLY A 281 -17.07 30.41 -5.71
N VAL A 282 -16.87 31.68 -6.08
CA VAL A 282 -16.88 32.20 -7.45
C VAL A 282 -15.66 33.12 -7.66
N LYS A 283 -15.17 33.21 -8.91
CA LYS A 283 -14.07 34.13 -9.25
C LYS A 283 -14.61 35.54 -9.50
N CYS A 284 -14.15 36.50 -8.71
CA CYS A 284 -14.46 37.90 -8.89
C CYS A 284 -13.36 38.65 -9.66
N VAL A 285 -13.77 39.69 -10.37
CA VAL A 285 -12.91 40.64 -11.08
C VAL A 285 -13.37 42.06 -10.77
N TRP A 286 -12.40 42.98 -10.76
CA TRP A 286 -12.68 44.40 -10.58
C TRP A 286 -12.84 45.07 -11.93
N THR A 287 -13.96 45.77 -12.12
CA THR A 287 -14.30 46.40 -13.40
C THR A 287 -13.78 47.83 -13.49
N THR A 288 -13.76 48.36 -14.71
CA THR A 288 -13.42 49.76 -15.00
C THR A 288 -14.38 50.74 -14.32
N GLU A 289 -15.63 50.33 -14.06
CA GLU A 289 -16.63 51.11 -13.33
C GLU A 289 -16.40 51.10 -11.80
N GLN A 290 -15.26 50.60 -11.33
CA GLN A 290 -14.93 50.46 -9.91
C GLN A 290 -15.92 49.58 -9.13
N THR A 291 -16.42 48.54 -9.79
CA THR A 291 -17.31 47.55 -9.17
C THR A 291 -16.69 46.16 -9.20
N CYS A 292 -17.10 45.30 -8.27
CA CYS A 292 -16.68 43.90 -8.25
C CYS A 292 -17.77 43.03 -8.89
N SER A 293 -17.42 42.31 -9.95
CA SER A 293 -18.35 41.46 -10.71
C SER A 293 -17.79 40.04 -10.86
N THR A 294 -18.63 39.07 -11.23
CA THR A 294 -18.13 37.72 -11.52
C THR A 294 -17.40 37.70 -12.86
N ILE A 295 -16.32 36.91 -12.97
CA ILE A 295 -15.52 36.85 -14.20
C ILE A 295 -16.31 36.38 -15.42
N THR A 296 -17.36 35.59 -15.20
CA THR A 296 -18.22 35.05 -16.25
C THR A 296 -19.21 36.06 -16.83
N ASP A 297 -19.46 37.17 -16.13
CA ASP A 297 -20.38 38.22 -16.58
C ASP A 297 -19.67 39.27 -17.47
N MET A 298 -18.35 39.15 -17.66
CA MET A 298 -17.57 40.08 -18.48
C MET A 298 -17.78 39.82 -19.99
N PRO A 299 -18.03 40.87 -20.80
CA PRO A 299 -18.12 40.72 -22.25
C PRO A 299 -16.73 40.53 -22.90
N GLY A 300 -16.51 39.38 -23.53
CA GLY A 300 -15.25 39.01 -24.22
C GLY A 300 -14.72 37.63 -23.80
N ASP A 301 -13.80 37.01 -24.55
CA ASP A 301 -13.13 35.76 -24.14
C ASP A 301 -12.05 36.08 -23.09
N PRO A 302 -12.28 35.83 -21.78
CA PRO A 302 -11.36 36.28 -20.73
C PRO A 302 -10.06 35.46 -20.69
N THR A 303 -9.97 34.41 -21.51
CA THR A 303 -8.90 33.39 -21.43
C THR A 303 -7.82 33.55 -22.49
N ALA A 304 -8.04 34.43 -23.47
CA ALA A 304 -7.06 34.79 -24.49
C ALA A 304 -5.86 35.60 -23.94
N SER A 305 -5.96 36.19 -22.75
CA SER A 305 -4.92 37.05 -22.16
C SER A 305 -4.24 36.49 -20.90
N ALA A 306 -4.40 35.20 -20.61
CA ALA A 306 -3.71 34.54 -19.49
C ALA A 306 -2.39 33.83 -19.89
N HIS A 307 -2.13 33.68 -21.20
CA HIS A 307 -0.86 33.17 -21.73
C HIS A 307 -0.06 34.32 -22.35
N GLY A 308 0.72 35.01 -21.52
CA GLY A 308 1.49 36.19 -21.91
C GLY A 308 0.72 37.48 -21.64
N GLY A 309 1.41 38.49 -21.09
CA GLY A 309 0.80 39.78 -20.78
C GLY A 309 0.09 40.41 -21.98
N ASN A 310 -0.90 41.24 -21.65
CA ASN A 310 -1.70 42.13 -22.50
C ASN A 310 -3.15 41.68 -22.78
N TYR A 311 -4.05 42.08 -21.88
CA TYR A 311 -5.07 43.06 -22.27
C TYR A 311 -4.41 44.44 -22.22
N LEU A 312 -3.58 44.72 -23.21
CA LEU A 312 -3.14 46.05 -23.61
C LEU A 312 -3.09 45.99 -25.13
N GLY A 313 -4.20 46.38 -25.75
CA GLY A 313 -4.36 46.51 -27.18
C GLY A 313 -5.27 47.70 -27.42
N GLU A 314 -4.62 48.86 -27.53
CA GLU A 314 -5.07 50.17 -28.03
C GLU A 314 -6.39 50.71 -27.46
N ASP A 315 -6.22 51.67 -26.54
CA ASP A 315 -7.20 52.55 -25.90
C ASP A 315 -8.08 51.98 -24.76
N HIS A 316 -7.87 52.58 -23.59
CA HIS A 316 -8.66 52.54 -22.33
C HIS A 316 -8.17 51.61 -21.19
N THR A 317 -7.14 52.12 -20.50
CA THR A 317 -6.83 52.11 -19.05
C THR A 317 -7.63 51.19 -18.09
N VAL A 318 -6.94 50.19 -17.51
CA VAL A 318 -7.20 49.64 -16.17
C VAL A 318 -6.04 50.04 -15.26
N ILE A 319 -6.34 50.68 -14.12
CA ILE A 319 -5.34 51.23 -13.19
C ILE A 319 -4.66 50.10 -12.41
N THR A 320 -3.38 49.86 -12.68
CA THR A 320 -2.47 49.10 -11.79
C THR A 320 -1.90 50.01 -10.70
N PRO A 321 -1.65 49.52 -9.47
CA PRO A 321 -1.05 50.30 -8.41
C PRO A 321 0.46 50.41 -8.65
N HIS A 322 0.89 51.31 -9.53
CA HIS A 322 2.31 51.67 -9.61
C HIS A 322 2.62 53.16 -9.80
N GLU A 323 1.61 54.03 -9.76
CA GLU A 323 1.82 55.48 -9.73
C GLU A 323 0.80 56.14 -8.81
N LEU A 324 1.22 56.51 -7.60
CA LEU A 324 0.65 57.59 -6.81
C LEU A 324 1.63 57.93 -5.69
N SER A 325 2.55 58.82 -6.01
CA SER A 325 3.32 59.61 -5.05
C SER A 325 2.37 60.49 -4.23
N ILE A 326 2.25 60.24 -2.92
CA ILE A 326 1.62 61.14 -1.95
C ILE A 326 2.51 61.21 -0.68
N PRO A 327 2.67 62.38 -0.03
CA PRO A 327 3.84 62.75 0.74
C PRO A 327 3.83 62.24 2.18
N THR A 328 5.04 62.11 2.71
CA THR A 328 5.36 61.91 4.14
C THR A 328 4.69 62.96 5.04
N PRO A 329 4.24 62.54 6.23
CA PRO A 329 4.61 63.25 7.45
C PRO A 329 5.39 62.37 8.41
N THR A 330 6.52 62.93 8.81
CA THR A 330 7.40 62.60 9.91
C THR A 330 6.68 62.32 11.24
N ALA A 331 7.04 61.24 11.94
CA ALA A 331 7.63 61.29 13.29
C ALA A 331 7.99 59.89 13.87
N ARG A 332 9.30 59.59 13.87
CA ARG A 332 10.12 58.91 14.90
C ARG A 332 9.72 57.51 15.45
N SER A 333 10.30 56.46 14.85
CA SER A 333 11.44 55.60 15.33
C SER A 333 11.86 55.66 16.83
N PRO A 334 12.53 54.66 17.47
CA PRO A 334 13.28 53.48 16.94
C PRO A 334 12.98 52.16 17.73
N TYR A 335 13.34 50.93 17.34
CA TYR A 335 14.67 50.31 17.21
C TYR A 335 14.53 48.89 16.62
N GLN A 336 15.63 48.40 16.07
CA GLN A 336 15.81 47.22 15.22
C GLN A 336 16.18 45.92 16.03
N PRO A 337 16.55 44.78 15.41
CA PRO A 337 16.02 43.43 15.64
C PRO A 337 16.85 42.57 16.63
N CYS A 338 16.35 41.39 17.03
CA CYS A 338 17.18 40.39 17.72
C CYS A 338 16.95 38.94 17.25
N ASN A 339 18.07 38.33 16.85
CA ASN A 339 18.29 36.91 16.62
C ASN A 339 18.32 36.10 17.93
N SER A 340 18.04 34.80 17.77
CA SER A 340 18.48 33.62 18.54
C SER A 340 18.37 33.60 20.08
N LEU A 341 17.70 32.56 20.61
CA LEU A 341 18.17 31.80 21.77
C LEU A 341 17.35 30.49 21.95
N ARG A 342 18.05 29.43 22.34
CA ARG A 342 17.58 28.05 22.57
C ARG A 342 16.97 27.84 23.96
N CYS A 343 16.28 26.68 24.08
CA CYS A 343 16.02 25.83 25.26
C CYS A 343 14.82 26.18 26.16
N PRO A 344 14.28 25.25 26.98
CA PRO A 344 14.10 23.79 26.86
C PRO A 344 12.71 23.29 27.37
N GLY A 345 12.43 21.98 27.22
CA GLY A 345 11.81 21.13 28.26
C GLY A 345 10.32 21.29 28.65
N SER A 346 9.56 20.23 28.38
CA SER A 346 8.24 19.83 28.88
C SER A 346 7.87 20.20 30.33
N ALA A 347 6.62 20.62 30.59
CA ALA A 347 5.54 19.79 31.16
C ALA A 347 4.38 20.58 31.85
N VAL A 348 3.16 20.04 31.67
CA VAL A 348 1.92 20.13 32.49
C VAL A 348 0.97 21.35 32.40
N VAL A 349 -0.12 21.10 31.65
CA VAL A 349 -1.57 21.32 31.89
C VAL A 349 -2.02 22.27 33.01
N GLY A 350 -2.81 23.29 32.63
CA GLY A 350 -3.76 24.01 33.47
C GLY A 350 -4.76 24.81 32.62
N LEU A 351 -6.03 24.40 32.60
CA LEU A 351 -7.13 25.04 31.90
C LEU A 351 -7.53 26.37 32.58
N THR A 352 -7.52 27.49 31.85
CA THR A 352 -8.57 28.55 31.92
C THR A 352 -8.45 29.57 30.78
N THR A 353 -9.55 29.68 30.02
CA THR A 353 -10.08 30.88 29.33
C THR A 353 -9.10 31.90 28.72
N GLY A 354 -8.86 31.75 27.42
CA GLY A 354 -8.30 32.79 26.56
C GLY A 354 -8.23 32.28 25.12
N TYR A 355 -8.98 32.90 24.21
CA TYR A 355 -8.91 32.61 22.78
C TYR A 355 -7.44 32.72 22.31
N PRO A 356 -6.82 31.67 21.76
CA PRO A 356 -5.63 31.88 20.98
C PRO A 356 -6.06 32.47 19.64
N ASN A 357 -5.52 33.65 19.32
CA ASN A 357 -5.32 34.05 17.93
C ASN A 357 -4.84 32.82 17.17
N ILE A 358 -5.53 32.50 16.08
CA ILE A 358 -5.05 31.52 15.11
C ILE A 358 -3.72 32.07 14.61
N ARG A 359 -2.63 31.68 15.27
CA ARG A 359 -1.32 31.65 14.64
C ARG A 359 -1.54 30.86 13.37
N GLU A 360 -1.17 31.45 12.24
CA GLU A 360 -0.82 30.72 11.04
C GLU A 360 -0.09 29.46 11.48
N SER A 361 -0.80 28.33 11.46
CA SER A 361 -0.14 27.05 11.60
C SER A 361 0.81 27.01 10.44
N SER A 362 2.10 27.06 10.73
CA SER A 362 3.17 26.70 9.82
C SER A 362 2.95 25.25 9.38
N GLY A 363 2.02 25.07 8.44
CA GLY A 363 2.05 23.95 7.51
C GLY A 363 3.35 24.05 6.72
N PRO A 364 3.77 22.95 6.07
CA PRO A 364 4.97 22.98 5.25
C PRO A 364 4.89 24.19 4.32
N LEU A 365 5.91 25.06 4.36
CA LEU A 365 6.04 26.17 3.42
C LEU A 365 5.89 25.58 2.02
N ASN A 366 4.93 26.09 1.22
CA ASN A 366 4.83 25.69 -0.18
C ASN A 366 6.21 25.91 -0.83
N PRO A 367 6.75 24.92 -1.55
CA PRO A 367 8.04 25.04 -2.19
C PRO A 367 8.05 26.23 -3.15
N SER A 368 9.17 26.96 -3.21
CA SER A 368 9.32 28.07 -4.16
C SER A 368 9.30 27.54 -5.60
N HIS A 369 8.94 28.38 -6.57
CA HIS A 369 9.03 28.00 -7.99
C HIS A 369 10.44 27.59 -8.40
N GLU A 370 11.47 28.15 -7.76
CA GLU A 370 12.86 27.74 -7.97
C GLU A 370 13.11 26.29 -7.54
N GLN A 371 12.61 25.89 -6.35
CA GLN A 371 12.68 24.51 -5.87
C GLN A 371 11.91 23.57 -6.81
N LEU A 372 10.68 23.94 -7.19
CA LEU A 372 9.84 23.15 -8.10
C LEU A 372 10.47 22.97 -9.49
N CYS A 373 11.08 24.01 -10.06
CA CYS A 373 11.81 23.88 -11.32
C CYS A 373 13.01 22.93 -11.18
N SER A 374 13.75 23.01 -10.06
CA SER A 374 14.95 22.19 -9.85
C SER A 374 14.67 20.68 -9.73
N GLU A 375 13.44 20.29 -9.37
CA GLU A 375 12.99 18.90 -9.32
C GLU A 375 12.73 18.29 -10.72
N LEU A 376 12.64 19.12 -11.77
CA LEU A 376 12.30 18.68 -13.12
C LEU A 376 13.56 18.27 -13.89
N GLN A 377 13.61 17.00 -14.27
CA GLN A 377 14.82 16.36 -14.82
C GLN A 377 14.88 16.31 -16.36
N ASP A 378 13.87 16.83 -17.05
CA ASP A 378 13.80 16.79 -18.52
C ASP A 378 13.15 18.05 -19.13
N CYS A 379 13.50 18.33 -20.39
CA CYS A 379 13.08 19.53 -21.12
C CYS A 379 11.55 19.66 -21.24
N HIS A 380 10.85 18.55 -21.50
CA HIS A 380 9.39 18.54 -21.65
C HIS A 380 8.71 18.85 -20.32
N SER A 381 9.13 18.19 -19.23
CA SER A 381 8.64 18.48 -17.88
C SER A 381 8.91 19.93 -17.49
N CYS A 382 10.10 20.46 -17.78
CA CYS A 382 10.52 21.81 -17.43
C CYS A 382 9.69 22.90 -18.13
N THR A 383 9.54 22.79 -19.46
CA THR A 383 8.92 23.83 -20.29
C THR A 383 7.39 23.77 -20.34
N GLN A 384 6.77 22.75 -19.75
CA GLN A 384 5.32 22.53 -19.74
C GLN A 384 4.72 22.71 -18.33
N THR A 385 5.21 23.71 -17.60
CA THR A 385 4.73 24.09 -16.28
C THR A 385 4.10 25.48 -16.27
N SER A 386 3.38 25.84 -15.21
CA SER A 386 2.98 27.22 -14.91
C SER A 386 4.07 28.05 -14.24
N TYR A 387 5.18 27.42 -13.81
CA TYR A 387 6.21 28.02 -12.96
C TYR A 387 7.16 28.97 -13.70
N LYS A 388 7.06 29.06 -15.04
CA LYS A 388 7.99 29.81 -15.91
C LYS A 388 9.44 29.29 -15.79
N CYS A 389 9.59 27.97 -15.75
CA CYS A 389 10.91 27.35 -15.82
C CYS A 389 11.49 27.41 -17.23
N THR A 390 12.81 27.37 -17.31
CA THR A 390 13.60 27.37 -18.55
C THR A 390 14.60 26.22 -18.51
N TRP A 391 14.70 25.49 -19.61
CA TRP A 391 15.64 24.37 -19.74
C TRP A 391 16.99 24.87 -20.27
N CYS A 392 18.06 24.60 -19.53
CA CYS A 392 19.42 25.10 -19.79
C CYS A 392 20.38 24.07 -20.40
N GLY A 393 19.82 23.04 -21.05
CA GLY A 393 20.56 21.96 -21.69
C GLY A 393 20.57 20.67 -20.86
N ASP A 394 20.91 20.79 -19.59
CA ASP A 394 21.05 19.68 -18.63
C ASP A 394 20.25 19.86 -17.33
N LYS A 395 19.89 21.10 -17.00
CA LYS A 395 19.15 21.47 -15.79
C LYS A 395 17.95 22.35 -16.11
N CYS A 396 16.91 22.24 -15.27
CA CYS A 396 15.76 23.13 -15.29
C CYS A 396 15.94 24.23 -14.23
N THR A 397 15.86 25.50 -14.65
CA THR A 397 16.01 26.66 -13.76
C THR A 397 14.81 27.59 -13.87
N LEU A 398 14.64 28.49 -12.90
CA LEU A 398 13.62 29.53 -12.97
C LEU A 398 14.13 30.69 -13.83
N GLY A 399 13.35 31.13 -14.83
CA GLY A 399 13.64 32.33 -15.61
C GLY A 399 14.68 32.12 -16.71
N PHE A 400 15.98 32.29 -16.43
CA PHE A 400 17.03 32.31 -17.46
C PHE A 400 18.20 31.39 -17.14
N CYS A 401 18.99 31.06 -18.17
CA CYS A 401 20.18 30.24 -18.05
C CYS A 401 21.41 31.10 -17.72
N GLU A 402 22.18 30.69 -16.72
CA GLU A 402 23.47 31.31 -16.43
C GLU A 402 24.53 30.79 -17.41
N GLY A 403 25.13 31.71 -18.18
CA GLY A 403 26.10 31.39 -19.23
C GLY A 403 25.44 31.14 -20.60
N SER A 404 26.20 31.32 -21.67
CA SER A 404 25.77 31.34 -23.09
C SER A 404 25.20 30.01 -23.65
N ASN A 405 24.64 29.15 -22.81
CA ASN A 405 23.95 27.94 -23.24
C ASN A 405 22.61 28.32 -23.90
N LYS A 406 22.24 27.61 -24.96
CA LYS A 406 20.95 27.79 -25.63
C LYS A 406 19.83 27.48 -24.63
N ALA A 407 19.07 28.51 -24.26
CA ALA A 407 17.90 28.39 -23.40
C ALA A 407 16.69 27.92 -24.21
N ASN A 408 15.99 26.90 -23.70
CA ASN A 408 14.72 26.47 -24.25
C ASN A 408 13.59 26.92 -23.32
N GLU A 409 12.88 27.97 -23.73
CA GLU A 409 11.71 28.50 -23.02
C GLU A 409 10.41 27.84 -23.50
N ALA A 410 10.44 27.15 -24.64
CA ALA A 410 9.26 26.53 -25.26
C ALA A 410 9.53 25.07 -25.66
N ASN A 411 8.50 24.24 -25.52
CA ASN A 411 8.55 22.81 -25.79
C ASN A 411 8.96 22.44 -27.22
N ASP A 412 8.60 23.28 -28.21
CA ASP A 412 8.94 23.04 -29.62
C ASP A 412 10.43 23.24 -29.92
N HIS A 413 11.19 23.80 -28.96
CA HIS A 413 12.64 23.99 -29.04
C HIS A 413 13.43 22.89 -28.30
N CYS A 414 12.75 21.88 -27.73
CA CYS A 414 13.40 20.67 -27.22
C CYS A 414 13.88 19.80 -28.40
N GLU A 415 14.93 20.23 -29.11
CA GLU A 415 15.58 19.46 -30.19
C GLU A 415 16.71 18.56 -29.65
N GLY A 416 16.72 17.28 -30.05
CA GLY A 416 17.86 16.37 -29.91
C GLY A 416 18.22 15.97 -28.46
N LYS A 417 18.08 14.68 -28.15
CA LYS A 417 18.50 14.01 -26.88
C LYS A 417 17.78 14.37 -25.56
N SER A 418 16.81 15.29 -25.50
CA SER A 418 15.98 15.45 -24.29
C SER A 418 14.83 14.43 -24.25
N THR A 419 15.17 13.14 -24.21
CA THR A 419 14.18 12.07 -24.01
C THR A 419 13.52 12.22 -22.64
N ILE A 420 12.18 12.17 -22.61
CA ILE A 420 11.41 12.18 -21.36
C ILE A 420 11.96 11.08 -20.46
N LYS A 421 12.35 11.44 -19.23
CA LYS A 421 12.94 10.48 -18.29
C LYS A 421 12.01 9.31 -18.03
N CYS A 422 12.53 8.10 -18.19
CA CYS A 422 11.76 6.86 -18.02
C CYS A 422 11.22 6.67 -16.60
N SER A 423 11.87 7.25 -15.59
CA SER A 423 11.42 7.22 -14.19
C SER A 423 10.02 7.81 -13.95
N LYS A 424 9.46 8.55 -14.93
CA LYS A 424 8.07 9.07 -14.89
C LYS A 424 7.00 7.98 -15.01
N TRP A 425 7.32 6.84 -15.61
CA TRP A 425 6.40 5.71 -15.77
C TRP A 425 6.66 4.67 -14.69
N SER A 426 5.78 4.60 -13.71
CA SER A 426 5.86 3.61 -12.63
C SER A 426 5.25 2.25 -12.98
N ASN A 427 4.85 2.03 -14.23
CA ASN A 427 4.20 0.81 -14.66
C ASN A 427 5.00 0.14 -15.78
N CYS A 428 5.30 -1.15 -15.62
CA CYS A 428 6.08 -1.91 -16.60
C CYS A 428 5.52 -1.83 -18.02
N LYS A 429 4.23 -2.08 -18.22
CA LYS A 429 3.63 -2.08 -19.56
C LYS A 429 3.68 -0.68 -20.19
N SER A 430 3.48 0.37 -19.39
CA SER A 430 3.57 1.77 -19.83
C SER A 430 5.01 2.21 -20.12
N CYS A 431 5.96 1.72 -19.32
CA CYS A 431 7.40 1.90 -19.51
C CYS A 431 7.86 1.25 -20.83
N LEU A 432 7.53 -0.04 -21.02
CA LEU A 432 7.91 -0.79 -22.20
C LEU A 432 7.22 -0.30 -23.48
N ALA A 433 6.14 0.48 -23.38
CA ALA A 433 5.55 1.17 -24.52
C ALA A 433 6.42 2.33 -25.05
N GLN A 434 7.38 2.82 -24.26
CA GLN A 434 8.37 3.80 -24.71
C GLN A 434 9.57 3.08 -25.35
N GLU A 435 10.01 3.57 -26.51
CA GLU A 435 11.12 2.96 -27.26
C GLU A 435 12.47 3.13 -26.55
N HIS A 436 12.64 4.21 -25.78
CA HIS A 436 13.88 4.55 -25.06
C HIS A 436 13.92 4.08 -23.59
N CYS A 437 12.91 3.32 -23.14
CA CYS A 437 12.83 2.83 -21.76
C CYS A 437 12.91 1.31 -21.64
N VAL A 438 13.51 0.86 -20.54
CA VAL A 438 13.58 -0.53 -20.09
C VAL A 438 13.01 -0.64 -18.66
N TRP A 439 12.49 -1.82 -18.31
CA TRP A 439 11.96 -2.09 -16.98
C TRP A 439 12.88 -3.06 -16.25
N ASP A 440 13.33 -2.70 -15.04
CA ASP A 440 14.17 -3.55 -14.17
C ASP A 440 13.65 -3.56 -12.72
N GLN A 441 14.42 -4.14 -11.80
CA GLN A 441 14.09 -4.23 -10.37
C GLN A 441 13.98 -2.88 -9.65
N TYR A 442 14.48 -1.79 -10.25
CA TYR A 442 14.38 -0.42 -9.76
C TYR A 442 13.29 0.37 -10.52
N GLY A 443 12.45 -0.29 -11.31
CA GLY A 443 11.35 0.29 -12.08
C GLY A 443 11.75 0.67 -13.50
N CYS A 444 11.18 1.77 -14.02
CA CYS A 444 11.40 2.20 -15.40
C CYS A 444 12.67 3.05 -15.54
N GLN A 445 13.63 2.58 -16.32
CA GLN A 445 14.95 3.18 -16.51
C GLN A 445 15.18 3.57 -17.98
N ASP A 446 16.04 4.57 -18.20
CA ASP A 446 16.48 4.97 -19.54
C ASP A 446 17.45 3.90 -20.10
N ILE A 447 17.35 3.57 -21.39
CA ILE A 447 18.29 2.65 -22.03
C ILE A 447 19.65 3.35 -22.21
N ALA A 448 20.74 2.74 -21.73
CA ALA A 448 22.09 3.24 -21.93
C ALA A 448 22.49 3.21 -23.42
N ASP A 449 23.18 4.26 -23.90
CA ASP A 449 23.61 4.40 -25.30
C ASP A 449 24.31 3.11 -25.80
N GLY A 450 23.76 2.48 -26.84
CA GLY A 450 24.32 1.30 -27.50
C GLY A 450 23.74 -0.06 -27.09
N PHE A 451 22.86 -0.12 -26.07
CA PHE A 451 22.14 -1.34 -25.71
C PHE A 451 20.82 -1.48 -26.49
N LYS A 452 20.56 -2.68 -27.02
CA LYS A 452 19.25 -3.01 -27.61
C LYS A 452 18.31 -3.43 -26.49
N LYS A 453 17.06 -2.95 -26.55
CA LYS A 453 15.97 -3.39 -25.67
C LYS A 453 15.78 -4.91 -25.83
N GLU A 454 16.21 -5.68 -24.84
CA GLU A 454 15.85 -7.10 -24.77
C GLU A 454 14.34 -7.20 -24.54
N THR A 455 13.71 -8.24 -25.09
CA THR A 455 12.29 -8.53 -24.89
C THR A 455 12.06 -9.01 -23.46
N GLN A 456 12.06 -8.07 -22.52
CA GLN A 456 11.70 -8.33 -21.13
C GLN A 456 10.17 -8.33 -21.02
N ALA A 457 9.61 -9.44 -20.54
CA ALA A 457 8.18 -9.53 -20.27
C ALA A 457 7.89 -8.84 -18.93
N CYS A 458 6.80 -8.06 -18.87
CA CYS A 458 6.32 -7.54 -17.59
C CYS A 458 5.85 -8.68 -16.69
N PRO A 459 5.96 -8.51 -15.35
CA PRO A 459 5.31 -9.40 -14.40
C PRO A 459 3.82 -9.56 -14.74
N ALA A 460 3.29 -10.75 -14.45
CA ALA A 460 1.86 -11.00 -14.59
C ALA A 460 1.09 -10.05 -13.67
N ALA A 461 -0.03 -9.51 -14.15
CA ALA A 461 -0.87 -8.69 -13.28
C ALA A 461 -1.50 -9.58 -12.21
N CYS A 462 -1.78 -9.03 -11.01
CA CYS A 462 -2.40 -9.81 -9.93
C CYS A 462 -3.66 -10.55 -10.39
N SER A 463 -4.46 -9.94 -11.26
CA SER A 463 -5.70 -10.55 -11.78
C SER A 463 -5.50 -11.77 -12.69
N GLU A 464 -4.28 -12.05 -13.11
CA GLU A 464 -3.91 -13.22 -13.90
C GLU A 464 -3.65 -14.45 -13.02
N HIS A 465 -3.34 -14.26 -11.72
CA HIS A 465 -3.17 -15.36 -10.77
C HIS A 465 -4.52 -15.93 -10.34
N SER A 466 -4.65 -17.25 -10.46
CA SER A 466 -5.90 -17.98 -10.21
C SER A 466 -5.92 -18.75 -8.90
N THR A 467 -4.79 -18.80 -8.20
CA THR A 467 -4.63 -19.52 -6.93
C THR A 467 -4.10 -18.60 -5.83
N CYS A 468 -4.42 -18.92 -4.58
CA CYS A 468 -3.94 -18.17 -3.42
C CYS A 468 -2.41 -18.14 -3.37
N THR A 469 -1.78 -19.31 -3.50
CA THR A 469 -0.33 -19.45 -3.39
C THR A 469 0.41 -18.65 -4.46
N GLU A 470 -0.01 -18.71 -5.72
CA GLU A 470 0.61 -17.89 -6.79
C GLU A 470 0.39 -16.40 -6.54
N CYS A 471 -0.78 -16.01 -6.06
CA CYS A 471 -1.11 -14.62 -5.77
C CYS A 471 -0.22 -14.04 -4.67
N THR A 472 -0.02 -14.77 -3.58
CA THR A 472 0.69 -14.28 -2.39
C THR A 472 2.22 -14.44 -2.46
N LEU A 473 2.75 -15.04 -3.55
CA LEU A 473 4.18 -15.03 -3.83
C LEU A 473 4.65 -13.67 -4.35
N GLU A 474 3.76 -12.94 -5.01
CA GLU A 474 3.96 -11.57 -5.49
C GLU A 474 3.39 -10.56 -4.48
N GLU A 475 3.59 -9.26 -4.70
CA GLU A 475 3.00 -8.18 -3.88
C GLU A 475 1.47 -7.99 -4.11
N CYS A 476 0.72 -9.09 -4.21
CA CYS A 476 -0.72 -9.11 -4.43
C CYS A 476 -1.50 -9.54 -3.19
N MET A 477 -2.82 -9.31 -3.22
CA MET A 477 -3.77 -9.76 -2.20
C MET A 477 -4.70 -10.82 -2.78
N TRP A 478 -4.75 -11.99 -2.14
CA TRP A 478 -5.72 -13.02 -2.46
C TRP A 478 -7.03 -12.77 -1.71
N CYS A 479 -8.12 -12.60 -2.46
CA CYS A 479 -9.46 -12.57 -1.92
C CYS A 479 -10.09 -13.97 -1.95
N GLU A 480 -10.15 -14.63 -0.80
CA GLU A 480 -10.65 -16.00 -0.70
C GLU A 480 -12.16 -16.09 -0.96
N SER A 481 -12.92 -15.13 -0.40
CA SER A 481 -14.38 -15.08 -0.55
C SER A 481 -14.84 -14.91 -2.00
N LYS A 482 -14.01 -14.28 -2.84
CA LYS A 482 -14.27 -14.05 -4.28
C LYS A 482 -13.43 -14.95 -5.19
N LYS A 483 -12.53 -15.76 -4.62
CA LYS A 483 -11.55 -16.59 -5.35
C LYS A 483 -10.81 -15.79 -6.42
N ARG A 484 -10.30 -14.63 -6.01
CA ARG A 484 -9.71 -13.65 -6.94
C ARG A 484 -8.47 -13.02 -6.34
N CYS A 485 -7.39 -13.02 -7.11
CA CYS A 485 -6.22 -12.24 -6.82
C CYS A 485 -6.40 -10.80 -7.30
N VAL A 486 -6.09 -9.83 -6.45
CA VAL A 486 -6.19 -8.39 -6.74
C VAL A 486 -4.95 -7.69 -6.22
N GLU A 487 -4.61 -6.55 -6.79
CA GLU A 487 -3.64 -5.67 -6.12
C GLU A 487 -4.26 -5.17 -4.82
N SER A 488 -3.52 -5.26 -3.71
CA SER A 488 -3.96 -4.87 -2.35
C SER A 488 -4.47 -3.42 -2.28
N ILE A 489 -4.09 -2.63 -3.27
CA ILE A 489 -4.18 -1.17 -3.33
C ILE A 489 -5.39 -0.70 -4.14
N ALA A 490 -5.86 -1.57 -5.03
CA ALA A 490 -7.11 -1.43 -5.76
C ALA A 490 -8.26 -2.14 -5.03
N GLU A 491 -8.01 -2.81 -3.90
CA GLU A 491 -8.99 -3.51 -3.07
C GLU A 491 -10.21 -2.61 -2.79
N GLN A 492 -10.00 -1.38 -2.32
CA GLN A 492 -11.08 -0.42 -2.03
C GLN A 492 -11.88 0.01 -3.27
N LEU A 493 -11.31 -0.08 -4.48
CA LEU A 493 -12.01 0.22 -5.73
C LEU A 493 -12.72 -1.00 -6.31
N ILE A 494 -12.14 -2.18 -6.14
CA ILE A 494 -12.65 -3.46 -6.66
C ILE A 494 -13.76 -3.98 -5.74
N PHE A 495 -13.63 -3.80 -4.44
CA PHE A 495 -14.55 -4.22 -3.39
C PHE A 495 -15.02 -3.02 -2.56
N PRO A 496 -15.70 -2.01 -3.16
CA PRO A 496 -16.04 -0.74 -2.50
C PRO A 496 -16.97 -0.88 -1.29
N TYR A 497 -17.58 -2.04 -1.10
CA TYR A 497 -18.49 -2.35 0.00
C TYR A 497 -17.95 -3.43 0.95
N GLY A 498 -16.62 -3.65 0.95
CA GLY A 498 -16.01 -4.68 1.78
C GLY A 498 -16.41 -6.09 1.37
N GLU A 499 -16.63 -6.30 0.07
CA GLU A 499 -17.06 -7.60 -0.48
C GLU A 499 -16.00 -8.69 -0.37
N CYS A 500 -14.78 -8.32 0.03
CA CYS A 500 -13.69 -9.23 0.33
C CYS A 500 -13.35 -9.26 1.84
N PRO A 501 -14.20 -9.84 2.69
CA PRO A 501 -13.92 -9.93 4.13
C PRO A 501 -12.82 -10.94 4.46
N ILE A 502 -12.54 -11.87 3.54
CA ILE A 502 -11.52 -12.92 3.70
C ILE A 502 -10.43 -12.68 2.67
N TRP A 503 -9.27 -12.28 3.15
CA TRP A 503 -8.12 -12.03 2.30
C TRP A 503 -6.81 -12.36 3.00
N THR A 504 -5.76 -12.56 2.20
CA THR A 504 -4.39 -12.68 2.70
C THR A 504 -3.39 -12.15 1.67
N THR A 505 -2.29 -11.60 2.16
CA THR A 505 -1.07 -11.35 1.39
C THR A 505 0.05 -12.33 1.79
N ASP A 506 -0.22 -13.21 2.75
CA ASP A 506 0.71 -14.18 3.31
C ASP A 506 0.39 -15.56 2.75
N THR A 507 1.38 -16.15 2.08
CA THR A 507 1.32 -17.48 1.47
C THR A 507 1.06 -18.58 2.50
N SER A 508 1.50 -18.42 3.75
CA SER A 508 1.29 -19.41 4.81
C SER A 508 -0.18 -19.59 5.20
N ARG A 509 -1.02 -18.56 4.95
CA ARG A 509 -2.46 -18.58 5.21
C ARG A 509 -3.27 -19.18 4.07
N CYS A 510 -2.64 -19.47 2.94
CA CYS A 510 -3.33 -20.09 1.82
C CYS A 510 -3.77 -21.53 2.15
N PRO A 511 -5.02 -21.91 1.88
CA PRO A 511 -5.46 -23.28 2.09
C PRO A 511 -4.68 -24.25 1.20
N ARG A 512 -4.22 -25.36 1.76
CA ARG A 512 -3.69 -26.48 0.96
C ARG A 512 -4.81 -27.07 0.10
N GLN A 513 -4.46 -27.76 -1.00
CA GLN A 513 -5.45 -28.36 -1.90
C GLN A 513 -6.55 -29.11 -1.13
N ASN A 514 -7.81 -28.69 -1.34
CA ASN A 514 -9.04 -29.21 -0.71
C ASN A 514 -9.25 -28.92 0.80
N GLN A 515 -8.45 -28.05 1.42
CA GLN A 515 -8.70 -27.57 2.79
C GLN A 515 -9.61 -26.33 2.77
N GLU A 516 -10.64 -26.29 3.63
CA GLU A 516 -11.47 -25.10 3.83
C GLU A 516 -10.65 -24.03 4.60
N TRP A 517 -10.77 -22.74 4.24
CA TRP A 517 -10.00 -21.62 4.80
C TRP A 517 -9.85 -21.67 6.33
N CYS A 518 -10.97 -21.79 7.03
CA CYS A 518 -10.99 -21.77 8.50
C CYS A 518 -10.30 -22.97 9.16
N LYS A 519 -10.15 -24.10 8.46
CA LYS A 519 -9.58 -25.33 9.03
C LYS A 519 -8.09 -25.25 9.34
N VAL A 520 -7.40 -24.19 8.91
CA VAL A 520 -6.01 -23.95 9.31
C VAL A 520 -5.91 -23.52 10.78
N HIS A 521 -6.98 -22.97 11.35
CA HIS A 521 -7.02 -22.55 12.75
C HIS A 521 -7.38 -23.72 13.65
N LEU A 522 -6.41 -24.12 14.47
CA LEU A 522 -6.56 -25.24 15.40
C LEU A 522 -7.08 -24.82 16.77
N THR A 523 -7.08 -23.53 17.13
CA THR A 523 -7.58 -23.06 18.43
C THR A 523 -8.77 -22.13 18.24
N CYS A 524 -9.65 -22.05 19.26
CA CYS A 524 -10.78 -21.14 19.22
C CYS A 524 -10.33 -19.67 19.06
N SER A 525 -9.31 -19.24 19.81
CA SER A 525 -8.80 -17.86 19.74
C SER A 525 -8.33 -17.47 18.34
N ASN A 526 -7.54 -18.32 17.69
CA ASN A 526 -7.06 -18.10 16.33
C ASN A 526 -8.19 -18.20 15.30
N CYS A 527 -9.22 -19.00 15.57
CA CYS A 527 -10.39 -19.10 14.71
C CYS A 527 -11.24 -17.82 14.77
N THR A 528 -11.52 -17.31 15.97
CA THR A 528 -12.38 -16.14 16.19
C THR A 528 -11.70 -14.81 15.85
N SER A 529 -10.37 -14.80 15.72
CA SER A 529 -9.64 -13.62 15.25
C SER A 529 -9.80 -13.40 13.73
N ASP A 530 -10.14 -14.45 12.98
CA ASP A 530 -10.56 -14.33 11.59
C ASP A 530 -12.07 -13.99 11.54
N PRO A 531 -12.47 -12.82 11.02
CA PRO A 531 -13.86 -12.35 11.05
C PRO A 531 -14.81 -13.21 10.21
N ALA A 532 -14.31 -14.10 9.37
CA ALA A 532 -15.11 -15.01 8.57
C ALA A 532 -15.13 -16.44 9.09
N CYS A 533 -14.49 -16.71 10.22
CA CYS A 533 -14.46 -18.00 10.86
C CYS A 533 -15.11 -17.94 12.25
N GLY A 534 -15.60 -19.10 12.68
CA GLY A 534 -16.16 -19.28 14.00
C GLY A 534 -15.92 -20.68 14.50
N TRP A 535 -15.78 -20.78 15.81
CA TRP A 535 -15.42 -22.02 16.48
C TRP A 535 -16.69 -22.81 16.82
N CYS A 536 -16.73 -24.06 16.35
CA CYS A 536 -17.75 -25.02 16.74
C CYS A 536 -17.21 -25.96 17.81
N ASP A 537 -17.64 -25.76 19.04
CA ASP A 537 -17.31 -26.58 20.19
C ASP A 537 -17.89 -28.01 20.05
N ASP A 538 -17.10 -29.01 20.42
CA ASP A 538 -17.49 -30.43 20.35
C ASP A 538 -18.29 -30.91 21.58
N SER A 539 -18.53 -30.02 22.55
CA SER A 539 -19.19 -30.27 23.83
C SER A 539 -18.53 -31.28 24.76
N SER A 540 -17.27 -31.64 24.52
CA SER A 540 -16.46 -32.48 25.41
C SER A 540 -16.12 -31.81 26.74
N GLY A 541 -16.15 -30.46 26.78
CA GLY A 541 -15.71 -29.68 27.93
C GLY A 541 -14.20 -29.61 28.11
N THR A 542 -13.43 -29.96 27.08
CA THR A 542 -11.95 -29.92 27.08
C THR A 542 -11.39 -28.81 26.18
N GLY A 543 -12.24 -27.96 25.62
CA GLY A 543 -11.87 -26.94 24.63
C GLY A 543 -11.71 -27.42 23.19
N MET A 544 -12.02 -28.69 22.90
CA MET A 544 -11.96 -29.21 21.53
C MET A 544 -13.08 -28.68 20.64
N GLY A 545 -12.80 -28.61 19.34
CA GLY A 545 -13.77 -28.16 18.36
C GLY A 545 -13.23 -28.13 16.94
N ALA A 546 -14.01 -27.51 16.06
CA ALA A 546 -13.65 -27.29 14.67
C ALA A 546 -13.87 -25.83 14.30
N CYS A 547 -12.87 -25.22 13.68
CA CYS A 547 -13.01 -23.91 13.07
C CYS A 547 -13.72 -24.03 11.72
N LEU A 548 -14.89 -23.39 11.59
CA LEU A 548 -15.75 -23.48 10.41
C LEU A 548 -15.99 -22.08 9.83
N SER A 549 -16.33 -22.02 8.53
CA SER A 549 -16.68 -20.78 7.87
C SER A 549 -18.01 -20.21 8.37
N GLY A 550 -17.98 -18.99 8.89
CA GLY A 550 -19.12 -18.26 9.41
C GLY A 550 -18.63 -17.23 10.43
N GLY A 551 -19.21 -16.03 10.43
CA GLY A 551 -18.90 -15.01 11.44
C GLY A 551 -19.98 -14.98 12.53
N TYR A 552 -20.53 -13.78 12.77
CA TYR A 552 -21.66 -13.56 13.68
C TYR A 552 -22.88 -14.46 13.39
N SER A 553 -23.10 -14.84 12.13
CA SER A 553 -24.18 -15.75 11.74
C SER A 553 -23.65 -17.15 11.44
N LEU A 554 -24.04 -18.13 12.27
CA LEU A 554 -23.80 -19.57 12.06
C LEU A 554 -24.48 -20.11 10.78
N LYS A 555 -25.52 -19.43 10.26
CA LYS A 555 -26.40 -19.93 9.19
C LYS A 555 -25.82 -19.80 7.78
N THR A 556 -24.58 -20.25 7.57
CA THR A 556 -24.04 -20.43 6.21
C THR A 556 -24.51 -21.78 5.65
N ALA A 557 -24.64 -21.91 4.32
CA ALA A 557 -25.03 -23.17 3.68
C ALA A 557 -24.07 -24.33 4.04
N ALA A 558 -22.80 -24.01 4.28
CA ALA A 558 -21.75 -24.96 4.68
C ALA A 558 -21.93 -25.53 6.11
N ASN A 559 -22.57 -24.78 7.02
CA ASN A 559 -22.70 -25.16 8.43
C ASN A 559 -24.03 -25.82 8.79
N ARG A 560 -24.94 -26.02 7.82
CA ARG A 560 -26.26 -26.60 8.03
C ARG A 560 -26.14 -28.02 8.56
N GLY A 561 -26.39 -28.21 9.85
CA GLY A 561 -26.27 -29.52 10.54
C GLY A 561 -24.86 -29.85 11.06
N ARG A 562 -23.82 -29.06 10.74
CA ARG A 562 -22.45 -29.26 11.27
C ARG A 562 -22.28 -28.69 12.68
N CYS A 563 -22.93 -27.56 12.99
CA CYS A 563 -22.88 -26.92 14.30
C CYS A 563 -24.23 -26.35 14.72
N SER A 564 -24.44 -26.19 16.02
CA SER A 564 -25.64 -25.57 16.61
C SER A 564 -25.31 -24.22 17.25
N ASN A 565 -26.25 -23.29 17.30
CA ASN A 565 -26.05 -21.95 17.90
C ASN A 565 -25.47 -22.00 19.33
N LYS A 566 -25.81 -23.01 20.13
CA LYS A 566 -25.31 -23.17 21.51
C LYS A 566 -23.82 -23.56 21.61
N ARG A 567 -23.25 -24.05 20.52
CA ARG A 567 -21.86 -24.53 20.44
C ARG A 567 -20.99 -23.61 19.57
N TRP A 568 -21.56 -22.51 19.08
CA TRP A 568 -20.90 -21.58 18.17
C TRP A 568 -20.31 -20.40 18.92
N SER A 569 -19.02 -20.17 18.74
CA SER A 569 -18.27 -19.05 19.29
C SER A 569 -17.72 -18.20 18.15
N PHE A 570 -18.06 -16.91 18.13
CA PHE A 570 -17.59 -15.94 17.12
C PHE A 570 -16.80 -14.78 17.73
N THR A 571 -17.33 -14.12 18.77
CA THR A 571 -16.63 -13.01 19.42
C THR A 571 -15.87 -13.43 20.67
N HIS A 572 -16.29 -14.53 21.31
CA HIS A 572 -15.71 -15.03 22.55
C HIS A 572 -15.73 -16.56 22.55
N CYS A 573 -14.60 -17.14 22.93
CA CYS A 573 -14.47 -18.57 23.18
C CYS A 573 -15.20 -18.97 24.45
N LYS A 574 -15.55 -20.26 24.56
CA LYS A 574 -15.96 -20.80 25.85
C LYS A 574 -14.78 -20.76 26.81
N ILE A 575 -15.09 -20.63 28.09
CA ILE A 575 -14.09 -20.49 29.16
C ILE A 575 -13.09 -21.64 29.12
N CYS A 576 -13.50 -22.89 28.88
CA CYS A 576 -12.56 -23.99 28.88
C CYS A 576 -11.85 -24.21 27.54
N GLN A 577 -10.52 -24.12 27.50
CA GLN A 577 -9.69 -24.25 26.28
C GLN A 577 -8.50 -25.25 26.41
N CYS A 578 -8.65 -26.37 27.12
CA CYS A 578 -7.57 -27.36 27.37
C CYS A 578 -7.10 -28.21 26.18
N ASN A 579 -7.34 -27.79 24.93
CA ASN A 579 -6.91 -28.47 23.72
C ASN A 579 -7.24 -29.98 23.63
N GLY A 580 -8.20 -30.51 24.40
CA GLY A 580 -8.48 -31.95 24.42
C GLY A 580 -7.61 -32.78 25.35
N HIS A 581 -6.72 -32.13 26.11
CA HIS A 581 -5.73 -32.78 26.97
C HIS A 581 -6.01 -32.63 28.46
N SER A 582 -7.09 -31.94 28.83
CA SER A 582 -7.57 -31.88 30.21
C SER A 582 -9.00 -31.35 30.25
N ARG A 583 -9.55 -31.23 31.46
CA ARG A 583 -10.77 -30.44 31.74
C ARG A 583 -10.39 -29.22 32.55
N CYS A 584 -11.24 -28.20 32.50
CA CYS A 584 -11.03 -27.00 33.29
C CYS A 584 -11.63 -27.14 34.67
N ILE A 585 -10.98 -26.50 35.64
CA ILE A 585 -11.50 -26.34 36.99
C ILE A 585 -12.77 -25.50 36.90
N GLU A 586 -13.84 -25.89 37.62
CA GLU A 586 -15.20 -25.31 37.51
C GLU A 586 -15.21 -23.78 37.27
N ASP A 587 -15.77 -23.37 36.13
CA ASP A 587 -15.91 -21.98 35.65
C ASP A 587 -14.60 -21.17 35.45
N THR A 588 -13.45 -21.83 35.39
CA THR A 588 -12.15 -21.20 35.08
C THR A 588 -11.61 -21.58 33.70
N ASP A 589 -10.70 -20.75 33.15
CA ASP A 589 -9.95 -21.02 31.91
C ASP A 589 -8.67 -21.83 32.18
N THR A 590 -8.48 -22.27 33.43
CA THR A 590 -7.30 -23.03 33.84
C THR A 590 -7.59 -24.52 33.77
N CYS A 591 -6.73 -25.25 33.05
CA CYS A 591 -6.78 -26.70 33.00
C CYS A 591 -6.32 -27.30 34.33
N GLU A 592 -6.90 -28.45 34.69
CA GLU A 592 -6.52 -29.18 35.89
C GLU A 592 -5.09 -29.74 35.77
N GLN A 593 -4.98 -30.98 35.29
CA GLN A 593 -3.73 -31.66 35.05
C GLN A 593 -3.69 -32.08 33.59
N CYS A 594 -2.65 -31.67 32.88
CA CYS A 594 -2.50 -32.00 31.47
C CYS A 594 -2.16 -33.48 31.28
N ASP A 595 -2.96 -34.15 30.46
CA ASP A 595 -2.79 -35.53 30.02
C ASP A 595 -2.04 -35.60 28.66
N HIS A 596 -1.84 -36.81 28.15
CA HIS A 596 -1.22 -37.09 26.84
C HIS A 596 0.18 -36.45 26.66
N MET A 597 0.95 -36.34 27.74
CA MET A 597 2.31 -35.79 27.73
C MET A 597 2.36 -34.33 27.24
N THR A 598 1.35 -33.56 27.63
CA THR A 598 1.26 -32.12 27.34
C THR A 598 1.53 -31.29 28.60
N GLN A 599 1.80 -30.01 28.39
CA GLN A 599 2.03 -29.02 29.44
C GLN A 599 1.52 -27.65 28.98
N GLY A 600 1.52 -26.69 29.90
CA GLY A 600 1.01 -25.35 29.69
C GLY A 600 -0.29 -25.12 30.45
N VAL A 601 -0.75 -23.86 30.48
CA VAL A 601 -1.96 -23.47 31.21
C VAL A 601 -3.23 -23.99 30.53
N HIS A 602 -3.15 -24.26 29.22
CA HIS A 602 -4.20 -24.79 28.37
C HIS A 602 -3.81 -26.12 27.71
N CYS A 603 -2.76 -26.78 28.24
CA CYS A 603 -2.18 -28.01 27.68
C CYS A 603 -1.80 -27.87 26.19
N GLU A 604 -1.30 -26.69 25.82
CA GLU A 604 -1.04 -26.25 24.45
C GLU A 604 0.33 -26.66 23.88
N ALA A 605 1.21 -27.19 24.73
CA ALA A 605 2.57 -27.58 24.35
C ALA A 605 2.88 -29.01 24.80
N CYS A 606 3.87 -29.64 24.17
CA CYS A 606 4.39 -30.93 24.65
C CYS A 606 5.22 -30.75 25.91
N ALA A 607 5.08 -31.69 26.85
CA ALA A 607 5.87 -31.75 28.08
C ALA A 607 7.37 -31.96 27.78
N PRO A 608 8.28 -31.61 28.71
CA PRO A 608 9.72 -31.78 28.48
C PRO A 608 10.06 -33.25 28.18
N GLY A 609 10.89 -33.48 27.15
CA GLY A 609 11.20 -34.83 26.65
C GLY A 609 10.19 -35.36 25.61
N PHE A 610 9.20 -34.55 25.23
CA PHE A 610 8.25 -34.87 24.17
C PHE A 610 8.16 -33.73 23.14
N TYR A 611 7.80 -34.07 21.91
CA TYR A 611 7.63 -33.11 20.81
C TYR A 611 6.39 -33.42 19.95
N GLY A 612 5.90 -32.39 19.26
CA GLY A 612 4.76 -32.50 18.35
C GLY A 612 3.88 -31.26 18.42
N ASN A 613 2.64 -31.40 17.97
CA ASN A 613 1.63 -30.33 18.08
C ASN A 613 0.54 -30.83 19.03
N ALA A 614 0.38 -30.17 20.18
CA ALA A 614 -0.60 -30.51 21.21
C ALA A 614 -1.96 -29.80 21.02
N LEU A 615 -2.12 -28.97 19.98
CA LEU A 615 -3.34 -28.18 19.81
C LEU A 615 -4.51 -29.06 19.34
N ASN A 616 -5.68 -28.85 19.95
CA ASN A 616 -6.98 -29.43 19.56
C ASN A 616 -6.97 -30.95 19.30
N GLY A 617 -6.54 -31.70 20.30
CA GLY A 617 -6.47 -33.16 20.27
C GLY A 617 -5.22 -33.71 19.59
N GLY A 618 -4.19 -32.87 19.46
CA GLY A 618 -2.91 -33.22 18.89
C GLY A 618 -2.15 -34.28 19.69
N HIS A 619 -0.95 -34.64 19.23
CA HIS A 619 -0.18 -35.73 19.84
C HIS A 619 1.27 -35.33 20.08
N CYS A 620 1.74 -35.60 21.29
CA CYS A 620 3.12 -35.48 21.70
C CYS A 620 3.79 -36.85 21.70
N ARG A 621 4.99 -36.93 21.15
CA ARG A 621 5.80 -38.15 21.03
C ARG A 621 7.10 -37.98 21.81
N PRO A 622 7.65 -39.04 22.41
CA PRO A 622 8.93 -38.94 23.11
C PRO A 622 10.04 -38.52 22.14
N CYS A 623 10.99 -37.71 22.61
CA CYS A 623 12.21 -37.39 21.89
C CYS A 623 13.01 -38.68 21.63
N ASP A 624 13.57 -38.83 20.42
CA ASP A 624 14.40 -39.98 20.03
C ASP A 624 15.85 -39.53 19.86
N CYS A 625 16.50 -39.23 20.99
CA CYS A 625 17.88 -38.74 21.03
C CYS A 625 18.81 -39.82 21.60
N ALA A 626 19.99 -40.00 20.99
CA ALA A 626 20.93 -41.06 21.33
C ALA A 626 21.61 -40.89 22.70
N THR A 627 21.58 -39.69 23.27
CA THR A 627 22.16 -39.39 24.59
C THR A 627 21.08 -39.22 25.65
N ASP A 628 21.14 -40.05 26.71
CA ASP A 628 20.21 -40.00 27.84
C ASP A 628 20.21 -38.60 28.48
N GLY A 629 19.09 -37.88 28.39
CA GLY A 629 18.91 -36.56 28.98
C GLY A 629 19.06 -35.37 28.02
N ALA A 630 19.38 -35.60 26.73
CA ALA A 630 19.26 -34.56 25.72
C ALA A 630 17.78 -34.26 25.44
N GLY A 631 17.32 -33.08 25.85
CA GLY A 631 16.02 -32.58 25.41
C GLY A 631 15.98 -32.41 23.88
N CYS A 632 14.79 -32.38 23.31
CA CYS A 632 14.60 -32.04 21.90
C CYS A 632 13.72 -30.80 21.75
N HIS A 633 13.74 -30.22 20.55
CA HIS A 633 12.90 -29.08 20.21
C HIS A 633 11.42 -29.48 20.27
N PRO A 634 10.57 -28.77 21.05
CA PRO A 634 9.23 -29.23 21.43
C PRO A 634 8.22 -29.34 20.28
N LEU A 635 8.48 -28.73 19.13
CA LEU A 635 7.61 -28.84 17.94
C LEU A 635 8.16 -29.81 16.89
N THR A 636 9.47 -29.85 16.70
CA THR A 636 10.11 -30.52 15.56
C THR A 636 10.74 -31.86 15.94
N GLY A 637 11.10 -32.04 17.22
CA GLY A 637 11.79 -33.24 17.70
C GLY A 637 13.30 -33.23 17.49
N GLN A 638 13.86 -32.13 16.96
CA GLN A 638 15.30 -32.00 16.72
C GLN A 638 16.06 -32.04 18.05
N CYS A 639 17.02 -32.97 18.18
CA CYS A 639 17.77 -33.17 19.42
C CYS A 639 18.76 -32.05 19.69
N PHE A 640 18.90 -31.65 20.96
CA PHE A 640 19.95 -30.73 21.39
C PHE A 640 21.20 -31.52 21.79
N CYS A 641 22.25 -31.51 20.95
CA CYS A 641 23.47 -32.25 21.22
C CYS A 641 24.29 -31.56 22.33
N ALA A 642 24.29 -32.15 23.53
CA ALA A 642 24.92 -31.57 24.71
C ALA A 642 26.46 -31.62 24.71
N THR A 643 27.06 -32.41 23.81
CA THR A 643 28.52 -32.54 23.69
C THR A 643 29.00 -31.91 22.39
N LYS A 644 30.00 -31.02 22.48
CA LYS A 644 30.59 -30.38 21.31
C LYS A 644 31.24 -31.42 20.39
N GLY A 645 30.97 -31.30 19.09
CA GLY A 645 31.44 -32.24 18.08
C GLY A 645 30.56 -33.47 17.89
N VAL A 646 29.46 -33.60 18.65
CA VAL A 646 28.36 -34.53 18.34
C VAL A 646 27.33 -33.78 17.47
N ILE A 647 26.98 -34.36 16.33
CA ILE A 647 26.06 -33.82 15.33
C ILE A 647 25.05 -34.90 14.89
N GLY A 648 24.15 -34.53 13.98
CA GLY A 648 23.07 -35.39 13.49
C GLY A 648 21.73 -35.10 14.18
N GLU A 649 20.63 -35.41 13.52
CA GLU A 649 19.26 -35.16 14.01
C GLU A 649 18.96 -35.83 15.36
N GLN A 650 19.66 -36.94 15.65
CA GLN A 650 19.53 -37.71 16.89
C GLN A 650 20.76 -37.60 17.81
N CYS A 651 21.76 -36.78 17.45
CA CYS A 651 23.04 -36.66 18.16
C CYS A 651 23.82 -37.99 18.25
N ASP A 652 23.88 -38.71 17.14
CA ASP A 652 24.47 -40.05 17.01
C ASP A 652 25.77 -40.07 16.17
N GLN A 653 26.19 -38.92 15.64
CA GLN A 653 27.34 -38.81 14.74
C GLN A 653 28.39 -37.84 15.28
N CYS A 654 29.66 -38.04 14.93
CA CYS A 654 30.71 -37.06 15.23
C CYS A 654 30.98 -36.14 14.04
N ASP A 655 31.28 -34.89 14.35
CA ASP A 655 31.65 -33.85 13.39
C ASP A 655 33.10 -34.05 12.90
N THR A 656 33.27 -35.03 12.03
CA THR A 656 34.58 -35.37 11.46
C THR A 656 35.15 -34.24 10.61
N ASP A 657 34.30 -33.37 10.06
CA ASP A 657 34.72 -32.24 9.23
C ASP A 657 35.44 -31.17 10.07
N ASN A 658 35.07 -31.03 11.34
CA ASN A 658 35.73 -30.16 12.32
C ASN A 658 36.71 -30.90 13.25
N SER A 659 37.34 -31.98 12.76
CA SER A 659 38.41 -32.71 13.46
C SER A 659 37.98 -33.43 14.75
N PHE A 660 36.69 -33.77 14.90
CA PHE A 660 36.25 -34.68 15.96
C PHE A 660 36.37 -36.14 15.52
N LEU A 661 36.95 -36.95 16.39
CA LEU A 661 37.17 -38.38 16.23
C LEU A 661 36.06 -39.18 16.91
N ASN A 662 35.63 -40.27 16.26
CA ASN A 662 34.71 -41.24 16.81
C ASN A 662 35.34 -42.00 17.98
N GLY A 663 34.74 -41.90 19.15
CA GLY A 663 35.06 -42.71 20.32
C GLY A 663 34.07 -43.83 20.58
N THR A 664 34.32 -44.64 21.61
CA THR A 664 33.44 -45.75 22.00
C THR A 664 32.12 -45.33 22.63
N SER A 665 32.05 -44.11 23.18
CA SER A 665 30.87 -43.59 23.89
C SER A 665 30.58 -42.10 23.59
N THR A 666 31.47 -41.39 22.90
CA THR A 666 31.34 -39.96 22.60
C THR A 666 32.38 -39.54 21.55
N CYS A 667 32.34 -38.29 21.10
CA CYS A 667 33.27 -37.69 20.15
C CYS A 667 34.41 -36.96 20.86
N TYR A 668 35.61 -36.99 20.31
CA TYR A 668 36.81 -36.36 20.89
C TYR A 668 37.48 -35.43 19.89
N TYR A 669 37.85 -34.22 20.32
CA TYR A 669 38.73 -33.36 19.52
C TYR A 669 40.18 -33.81 19.68
N ASP A 670 40.92 -33.97 18.58
CA ASP A 670 42.34 -34.37 18.61
C ASP A 670 43.25 -33.18 18.92
N LEU A 671 43.76 -33.12 20.15
CA LEU A 671 44.71 -32.11 20.60
C LEU A 671 46.13 -32.49 20.17
N GLN A 672 46.63 -31.76 19.19
CA GLN A 672 48.02 -31.85 18.77
C GLN A 672 48.96 -31.41 19.90
N VAL A 673 49.98 -32.24 20.18
CA VAL A 673 50.98 -31.94 21.19
C VAL A 673 51.77 -30.69 20.79
N ASN A 674 52.02 -29.81 21.75
CA ASN A 674 52.66 -28.49 21.58
C ASN A 674 51.84 -27.46 20.80
N ALA A 675 50.53 -27.68 20.60
CA ALA A 675 49.61 -26.69 20.04
C ALA A 675 48.40 -26.50 20.98
N PRO A 676 48.13 -25.28 21.48
CA PRO A 676 46.94 -25.02 22.27
C PRO A 676 45.68 -25.00 21.39
N PHE A 677 44.62 -25.63 21.88
CA PHE A 677 43.27 -25.43 21.36
C PHE A 677 42.65 -24.22 22.06
N VAL A 678 42.20 -23.25 21.27
CA VAL A 678 41.54 -22.04 21.76
C VAL A 678 40.10 -22.04 21.29
N PHE A 679 39.17 -21.89 22.22
CA PHE A 679 37.75 -21.69 21.95
C PHE A 679 37.32 -20.33 22.50
N ASN A 680 36.74 -19.50 21.64
CA ASN A 680 36.24 -18.17 21.97
C ASN A 680 34.73 -18.11 21.73
N SER A 681 33.98 -17.74 22.76
CA SER A 681 32.52 -17.65 22.74
C SER A 681 31.96 -16.46 21.95
N SER A 682 32.82 -15.51 21.54
CA SER A 682 32.43 -14.29 20.81
C SER A 682 32.51 -14.38 19.28
N GLU A 683 33.02 -15.48 18.72
CA GLU A 683 33.14 -15.70 17.27
C GLU A 683 32.20 -16.84 16.80
N GLY A 684 30.92 -16.52 16.53
CA GLY A 684 29.99 -17.48 15.90
C GLY A 684 28.51 -17.02 15.89
N ASP A 685 27.77 -17.42 14.85
CA ASP A 685 26.34 -17.10 14.61
C ASP A 685 25.44 -17.41 15.83
N GLU A 686 24.59 -16.44 16.19
CA GLU A 686 23.71 -16.33 17.38
C GLU A 686 22.61 -17.43 17.53
N GLY A 687 22.75 -18.62 16.93
CA GLY A 687 21.68 -19.62 16.95
C GLY A 687 22.07 -21.09 17.11
N GLN A 688 23.33 -21.47 16.87
CA GLN A 688 23.69 -22.89 16.72
C GLN A 688 24.56 -23.46 17.87
N TYR A 689 25.14 -22.61 18.72
CA TYR A 689 26.21 -23.01 19.64
C TYR A 689 25.90 -22.86 21.15
N GLU A 690 24.73 -22.36 21.54
CA GLU A 690 24.48 -21.93 22.93
C GLU A 690 24.31 -23.02 24.00
N ARG A 691 24.46 -24.33 23.69
CA ARG A 691 23.95 -25.37 24.62
C ARG A 691 24.80 -26.62 24.82
N PHE A 692 26.07 -26.65 24.40
CA PHE A 692 26.92 -27.77 24.83
C PHE A 692 27.36 -27.58 26.29
N SER A 693 27.14 -28.60 27.12
CA SER A 693 27.58 -28.66 28.52
C SER A 693 28.85 -29.48 28.70
N GLN A 694 29.34 -30.11 27.62
CA GLN A 694 30.48 -31.01 27.63
C GLN A 694 31.37 -30.85 26.39
N ILE A 695 32.69 -30.92 26.57
CA ILE A 695 33.69 -31.01 25.50
C ILE A 695 34.71 -32.09 25.87
N ASN A 696 35.04 -32.98 24.93
CA ASN A 696 36.03 -34.02 25.16
C ASN A 696 37.22 -33.88 24.21
N PHE A 697 38.40 -34.16 24.73
CA PHE A 697 39.65 -34.10 24.00
C PHE A 697 40.41 -35.41 24.12
N VAL A 698 41.18 -35.73 23.09
CA VAL A 698 42.18 -36.79 23.11
C VAL A 698 43.52 -36.19 22.72
N SER A 699 44.61 -36.65 23.33
CA SER A 699 45.97 -36.27 22.92
C SER A 699 46.89 -37.48 22.98
N THR A 700 47.70 -37.66 21.95
CA THR A 700 48.64 -38.78 21.83
C THR A 700 50.07 -38.25 22.01
N PRO A 701 50.86 -38.77 22.97
CA PRO A 701 52.26 -38.33 23.15
C PRO A 701 53.08 -38.51 21.87
N MET A 702 53.95 -37.54 21.55
CA MET A 702 54.85 -37.64 20.38
C MET A 702 55.97 -38.65 20.61
N THR A 703 56.49 -38.70 21.84
CA THR A 703 57.53 -39.65 22.28
C THR A 703 57.27 -40.11 23.72
N ASP A 704 57.78 -41.29 24.07
CA ASP A 704 57.53 -41.92 25.38
C ASP A 704 58.44 -41.37 26.49
N ASP A 705 59.57 -40.79 26.10
CA ASP A 705 60.67 -40.46 27.02
C ASP A 705 60.62 -39.01 27.52
N LEU A 706 59.65 -38.20 27.08
CA LEU A 706 59.52 -36.80 27.45
C LEU A 706 58.33 -36.57 28.41
N PRO A 707 58.54 -35.80 29.49
CA PRO A 707 57.45 -35.45 30.41
C PRO A 707 56.40 -34.62 29.68
N MET A 708 55.13 -34.92 29.95
CA MET A 708 53.98 -34.27 29.32
C MET A 708 53.23 -33.43 30.36
N THR A 709 53.01 -32.16 30.05
CA THR A 709 52.29 -31.20 30.89
C THR A 709 50.93 -30.91 30.26
N PHE A 710 49.86 -31.12 31.01
CA PHE A 710 48.51 -30.67 30.64
C PHE A 710 48.24 -29.29 31.23
N THR A 711 47.72 -28.35 30.45
CA THR A 711 47.31 -27.03 30.92
C THR A 711 45.92 -26.69 30.39
N ILE A 712 45.08 -26.15 31.28
CA ILE A 712 43.76 -25.64 30.94
C ILE A 712 43.58 -24.27 31.59
N THR A 713 43.15 -23.30 30.78
CA THR A 713 42.70 -21.98 31.21
C THR A 713 41.25 -21.82 30.79
N SER A 714 40.41 -21.36 31.71
CA SER A 714 38.97 -21.17 31.47
C SER A 714 38.51 -19.89 32.14
N THR A 715 37.63 -19.15 31.48
CA THR A 715 36.98 -17.96 32.07
C THR A 715 35.92 -18.33 33.12
N ASN A 716 35.31 -19.51 33.01
CA ASN A 716 34.31 -20.04 33.95
C ASN A 716 34.82 -21.27 34.72
N ASN A 717 34.15 -21.63 35.81
CA ASN A 717 34.40 -22.89 36.50
C ASN A 717 33.96 -24.06 35.63
N VAL A 718 34.89 -24.96 35.31
CA VAL A 718 34.65 -26.18 34.52
C VAL A 718 35.16 -27.38 35.31
N LYS A 719 34.42 -28.49 35.28
CA LYS A 719 34.88 -29.75 35.88
C LYS A 719 35.74 -30.51 34.89
N VAL A 720 36.94 -30.89 35.30
CA VAL A 720 37.91 -31.60 34.46
C VAL A 720 38.08 -33.02 34.99
N ASN A 721 37.95 -34.00 34.09
CA ASN A 721 38.35 -35.38 34.34
C ASN A 721 39.42 -35.79 33.33
N LEU A 722 40.60 -36.20 33.82
CA LEU A 722 41.73 -36.63 33.00
C LEU A 722 41.94 -38.12 33.20
N THR A 723 41.94 -38.86 32.10
CA THR A 723 42.21 -40.30 32.08
C THR A 723 43.26 -40.61 31.02
N PHE A 724 43.87 -41.79 31.08
CA PHE A 724 44.85 -42.22 30.08
C PHE A 724 44.70 -43.71 29.79
N LYS A 725 45.02 -44.07 28.54
CA LYS A 725 45.11 -45.46 28.08
C LYS A 725 46.58 -45.83 28.00
N SER A 726 46.96 -46.99 28.54
CA SER A 726 48.33 -47.49 28.48
C SER A 726 48.37 -48.92 27.93
N VAL A 727 49.47 -49.23 27.24
CA VAL A 727 49.76 -50.54 26.67
C VAL A 727 51.04 -51.07 27.31
N ARG A 728 51.02 -52.38 27.62
CA ARG A 728 52.20 -53.04 28.19
C ARG A 728 53.16 -53.43 27.08
N VAL A 729 54.39 -52.91 27.13
CA VAL A 729 55.47 -53.25 26.21
C VAL A 729 56.62 -53.87 27.01
N GLY A 730 56.74 -55.20 26.96
CA GLY A 730 57.70 -55.94 27.79
C GLY A 730 57.37 -55.85 29.29
N LYS A 731 58.29 -55.29 30.09
CA LYS A 731 58.10 -55.08 31.54
C LYS A 731 57.58 -53.68 31.90
N GLU A 732 57.47 -52.77 30.94
CA GLU A 732 57.09 -51.37 31.15
C GLU A 732 55.69 -51.07 30.60
N PHE A 733 55.07 -50.01 31.12
CA PHE A 733 53.79 -49.49 30.65
C PHE A 733 54.04 -48.21 29.86
N LYS A 734 53.62 -48.21 28.59
CA LYS A 734 53.67 -47.05 27.71
C LYS A 734 52.29 -46.41 27.65
N ILE A 735 52.21 -45.09 27.84
CA ILE A 735 50.95 -44.36 27.66
C ILE A 735 50.69 -44.24 26.17
N GLU A 736 49.52 -44.69 25.72
CA GLU A 736 49.08 -44.65 24.34
C GLU A 736 48.36 -43.33 24.04
N SER A 737 47.45 -42.89 24.93
CA SER A 737 46.70 -41.64 24.75
C SER A 737 46.19 -41.09 26.08
N PHE A 738 46.02 -39.77 26.16
CA PHE A 738 45.33 -39.06 27.22
C PHE A 738 43.94 -38.64 26.75
N TYR A 739 42.93 -38.77 27.61
CA TYR A 739 41.56 -38.34 27.36
C TYR A 739 41.15 -37.33 28.43
N VAL A 740 40.67 -36.17 28.00
CA VAL A 740 40.21 -35.08 28.85
C VAL A 740 38.71 -34.89 28.63
N TYR A 741 37.95 -34.86 29.71
CA TYR A 741 36.52 -34.57 29.69
C TYR A 741 36.26 -33.28 30.47
N LEU A 742 35.69 -32.28 29.80
CA LEU A 742 35.24 -31.04 30.41
C LEU A 742 33.72 -31.09 30.57
N PHE A 743 33.22 -30.96 31.80
CA PHE A 743 31.80 -30.97 32.13
C PHE A 743 31.37 -29.65 32.78
N ASP A 744 30.05 -29.42 32.83
CA ASP A 744 29.40 -28.20 33.35
C ASP A 744 29.89 -26.92 32.65
N VAL A 745 30.18 -27.04 31.35
CA VAL A 745 30.59 -25.90 30.51
C VAL A 745 29.37 -24.98 30.32
N SER A 746 29.44 -23.78 30.89
CA SER A 746 28.37 -22.78 30.82
C SER A 746 28.78 -21.60 29.94
N HIS A 747 27.89 -21.18 29.04
CA HIS A 747 28.16 -20.10 28.09
C HIS A 747 27.81 -18.73 28.70
N PRO A 748 28.55 -17.66 28.35
CA PRO A 748 29.74 -17.61 27.51
C PRO A 748 31.00 -18.13 28.24
N VAL A 749 31.89 -18.84 27.52
CA VAL A 749 33.15 -19.36 28.07
C VAL A 749 34.25 -19.33 27.01
N ASP A 750 35.44 -18.90 27.43
CA ASP A 750 36.64 -18.96 26.62
C ASP A 750 37.58 -19.99 27.25
N LEU A 751 38.05 -20.93 26.43
CA LEU A 751 38.85 -22.06 26.87
C LEU A 751 40.16 -22.10 26.09
N GLU A 752 41.26 -22.31 26.81
CA GLU A 752 42.55 -22.66 26.23
C GLU A 752 43.01 -23.98 26.84
N VAL A 753 43.18 -25.02 26.01
CA VAL A 753 43.55 -26.37 26.44
C VAL A 753 44.79 -26.82 25.67
N SER A 754 45.82 -27.29 26.37
CA SER A 754 47.06 -27.75 25.73
C SER A 754 47.72 -28.92 26.44
N PHE A 755 48.43 -29.72 25.65
CA PHE A 755 49.43 -30.67 26.12
C PHE A 755 50.80 -30.28 25.55
N MET A 756 51.81 -30.16 26.40
CA MET A 756 53.18 -29.83 25.99
C MET A 756 54.14 -30.94 26.40
N GLN A 757 55.07 -31.30 25.50
CA GLN A 757 56.20 -32.17 25.82
C GLN A 757 57.49 -31.35 25.73
N HIS A 758 58.16 -31.18 26.87
CA HIS A 758 59.40 -30.41 26.95
C HIS A 758 60.62 -31.32 26.85
N LEU A 759 61.59 -30.93 26.03
CA LEU A 759 62.96 -31.44 26.14
C LEU A 759 63.53 -30.96 27.49
N GLN A 760 64.00 -31.87 28.33
CA GLN A 760 64.76 -31.50 29.52
C GLN A 760 66.00 -30.71 29.06
N LEU A 761 66.05 -29.41 29.37
CA LEU A 761 67.25 -28.58 29.27
C LEU A 761 68.06 -28.69 30.56
#